data_AF-A0A7C4C2L2-F1
#
_entry.id   AF-A0A7C4C2L2-F1
#
_cell.length_a   1.000
_cell.length_b   1.000
_cell.length_c   1.000
_cell.angle_alpha   90.00
_cell.angle_beta   90.00
_cell.angle_gamma   90.00
#
_symmetry.space_group_name_H-M   'P 1'
#
loop_
_entity.id
_entity.type
_entity.pdbx_description
1 polymer ?
#
loop_
_entity_poly.entity_id
_entity_poly.type
_entity_poly.pdbx_seq_one_letter_code
_entity_poly.pdbx_strand_id
1 'polypeptide(L)'
;MSLSEIFDVEMILMNPLSFKRISQICLIITLCFFLYGCTLRELDISKIIPSTPNLPSITSSVDRESRNLAKVTFRVQVPANTPVDQRISLKIMEEVTGLAFYPKLYPMQSESPQYFSYQMEVPLGSVLKYRYVRSSSTAEIQEHISDGRQVRYRMLHVTGEMTVEDVVSRWTDTPFSGTTGRISGVVLNSGDKQPLPNILIVCAGVQTLTSSDGSFLIEGLPPGIHNLVAYSLDGQYQTFQQGARVAADSTTPATIEMQPARLVGVVFTVKAPANTIPAVPLRLAGNLYQLGNTFADLRGGVSTVASRMPALSLLPDGRYSLTIALPAGADIHYLYTLGDGLWNTEIDENGAPVVRQFIVPQEDTLIEDTISNWTMKNSAPISFDITVPEDTPNVDFVSIQLKPVYGWTEPIPMWKLGNKRWGFILNSPLMFAERLHYRFCRNDQCGSADSIETRGPENSGLPISSSLFSQSIKESVPAWAWLDRSQQLQEIATAEVQARENGFFAAVELQPIYHPSYNAHYAYILDEIQQLNANWLILTPTWTYTRLTPPTLELMPGNDPLWFDLLPWIRQTTERGLNVALFPQPRFLMEQSEWWQTATRDFPWWQVWFERYRNFAIYHADLASKANANALILGGEWLTPAYPNGILSDSSPSLVPEDAEMRWRYLIQELRSHFNGPIIWALTIRQAEQSPPAFLDSVDAIYLLWSEPLVSADNPNPALEDMTKIAENRLDTVGSSLQTRYRKAIFLGISYPSTPDAILGCTIAPTSRCKSWDELAQPISASVEPDIDLQAQVTAYNVLLNVINNRGWVSGFVSRGFYPPAALLDASTSIHGKPAATLLSYWYEKILFEAEE
;
A
#
# COMPACT_ATOMS: atom_id res chain seq x y z
N MET A 1 50.10 38.64 -9.73
CA MET A 1 49.25 39.69 -10.36
C MET A 1 47.95 39.74 -9.57
N SER A 2 47.56 40.94 -9.16
CA SER A 2 46.55 41.23 -8.13
C SER A 2 45.11 40.96 -8.55
N LEU A 3 44.33 40.45 -7.60
CA LEU A 3 42.86 40.49 -7.59
C LEU A 3 42.41 41.90 -7.22
N SER A 4 42.01 42.69 -8.20
CA SER A 4 41.28 43.94 -7.98
C SER A 4 40.61 44.33 -9.29
N GLU A 5 39.47 43.71 -9.59
CA GLU A 5 38.41 44.20 -10.47
C GLU A 5 37.37 43.08 -10.62
N ILE A 6 36.10 43.43 -10.70
CA ILE A 6 34.89 42.58 -10.68
C ILE A 6 34.33 42.32 -9.26
N PHE A 7 34.01 43.41 -8.56
CA PHE A 7 32.83 43.47 -7.70
C PHE A 7 32.30 44.89 -7.76
N ASP A 8 31.40 45.14 -8.71
CA ASP A 8 30.43 46.22 -8.62
C ASP A 8 29.16 45.79 -9.37
N VAL A 9 28.02 46.20 -8.83
CA VAL A 9 26.63 45.96 -9.29
C VAL A 9 26.00 44.65 -8.78
N GLU A 10 25.43 44.68 -7.57
CA GLU A 10 23.98 44.83 -7.33
C GLU A 10 23.67 44.58 -5.84
N MET A 11 23.23 45.64 -5.15
CA MET A 11 22.79 45.62 -3.76
C MET A 11 21.42 46.28 -3.72
N ILE A 12 20.53 45.77 -2.84
CA ILE A 12 19.13 46.15 -2.50
C ILE A 12 18.18 45.01 -2.97
N LEU A 13 17.54 44.16 -2.14
CA LEU A 13 17.06 44.24 -0.76
C LEU A 13 17.31 42.92 0.03
N MET A 14 17.90 43.01 1.24
CA MET A 14 17.80 41.96 2.27
C MET A 14 17.48 42.59 3.63
N ASN A 15 16.58 41.92 4.35
CA ASN A 15 15.90 42.29 5.59
C ASN A 15 16.90 42.43 6.79
N PRO A 16 16.78 43.45 7.69
CA PRO A 16 17.73 43.71 8.78
C PRO A 16 17.84 42.61 9.86
N LEU A 17 17.01 41.56 9.82
CA LEU A 17 17.07 40.42 10.76
C LEU A 17 18.22 39.42 10.47
N SER A 18 18.76 39.36 9.25
CA SER A 18 19.82 38.38 8.92
C SER A 18 21.21 38.76 9.45
N PHE A 19 21.46 40.06 9.68
CA PHE A 19 22.77 40.55 10.10
C PHE A 19 23.12 40.18 11.55
N LYS A 20 22.10 40.07 12.43
CA LYS A 20 22.30 39.66 13.84
C LYS A 20 22.63 38.16 13.97
N ARG A 21 22.01 37.28 13.18
CA ARG A 21 22.27 35.83 13.22
C ARG A 21 23.64 35.47 12.64
N ILE A 22 24.07 36.14 11.57
CA ILE A 22 25.39 35.93 10.97
C ILE A 22 26.50 36.40 11.92
N SER A 23 26.30 37.54 12.61
CA SER A 23 27.22 38.04 13.62
C SER A 23 27.35 37.11 14.83
N GLN A 24 26.24 36.53 15.31
CA GLN A 24 26.25 35.55 16.40
C GLN A 24 26.91 34.21 16.01
N ILE A 25 26.70 33.72 14.79
CA ILE A 25 27.34 32.49 14.30
C ILE A 25 28.85 32.71 14.13
N CYS A 26 29.27 33.87 13.60
CA CYS A 26 30.69 34.20 13.51
C CYS A 26 31.33 34.32 14.91
N LEU A 27 30.62 34.89 15.89
CA LEU A 27 31.12 34.98 17.26
C LEU A 27 31.27 33.59 17.91
N ILE A 28 30.32 32.68 17.69
CA ILE A 28 30.36 31.30 18.22
C ILE A 28 31.48 30.50 17.56
N ILE A 29 31.68 30.62 16.25
CA ILE A 29 32.77 29.96 15.53
C ILE A 29 34.13 30.50 16.02
N THR A 30 34.24 31.81 16.22
CA THR A 30 35.48 32.42 16.74
C THR A 30 35.74 31.97 18.18
N LEU A 31 34.71 31.86 19.02
CA LEU A 31 34.83 31.38 20.41
C LEU A 31 35.21 29.89 20.48
N CYS A 32 34.70 29.06 19.57
CA CYS A 32 35.08 27.65 19.45
C CYS A 32 36.53 27.46 18.99
N PHE A 33 37.04 28.33 18.11
CA PHE A 33 38.44 28.31 17.70
C PHE A 33 39.41 28.72 18.81
N PHE A 34 38.99 29.62 19.72
CA PHE A 34 39.81 30.00 20.88
C PHE A 34 39.79 28.96 22.01
N LEU A 35 38.73 28.15 22.13
CA LEU A 35 38.58 27.16 23.22
C LEU A 35 39.22 25.78 22.93
N TYR A 36 39.58 25.48 21.67
CA TYR A 36 40.22 24.21 21.28
C TYR A 36 41.61 24.38 20.64
N GLY A 37 42.22 25.56 20.81
CA GLY A 37 43.52 25.88 20.22
C GLY A 37 44.71 25.25 20.93
N CYS A 38 44.82 23.93 21.00
CA CYS A 38 46.09 23.23 21.30
C CYS A 38 46.09 21.70 21.09
N THR A 39 45.55 21.14 20.00
CA THR A 39 45.93 19.76 19.57
C THR A 39 45.75 19.56 18.06
N LEU A 40 46.53 20.24 17.22
CA LEU A 40 46.60 19.92 15.79
C LEU A 40 48.04 20.08 15.27
N ARG A 41 48.88 19.11 15.59
CA ARG A 41 50.10 18.79 14.84
C ARG A 41 50.09 17.30 14.58
N GLU A 42 49.49 16.93 13.45
CA GLU A 42 49.67 15.69 12.65
C GLU A 42 48.39 15.44 11.84
N LEU A 43 48.17 16.25 10.80
CA LEU A 43 47.25 15.90 9.72
C LEU A 43 48.10 15.59 8.50
N ASP A 44 48.39 14.30 8.34
CA ASP A 44 48.97 13.73 7.13
C ASP A 44 47.91 13.74 6.02
N ILE A 45 48.08 14.67 5.07
CA ILE A 45 47.14 14.96 3.99
C ILE A 45 47.09 13.78 2.98
N SER A 46 47.99 12.79 3.08
CA SER A 46 47.90 11.56 2.29
C SER A 46 46.77 10.61 2.71
N LYS A 47 46.13 10.84 3.88
CA LYS A 47 44.92 10.12 4.32
C LYS A 47 43.60 10.72 3.83
N ILE A 48 43.63 11.84 3.09
CA ILE A 48 42.43 12.55 2.60
C ILE A 48 42.16 12.23 1.12
N ILE A 49 42.98 11.41 0.48
CA ILE A 49 42.65 10.81 -0.82
C ILE A 49 41.72 9.61 -0.53
N PRO A 50 40.49 9.55 -1.07
CA PRO A 50 39.67 8.36 -0.96
C PRO A 50 40.40 7.24 -1.69
N SER A 51 41.06 6.35 -0.95
CA SER A 51 41.37 5.02 -1.45
C SER A 51 40.04 4.43 -1.90
N THR A 52 40.00 3.96 -3.15
CA THR A 52 38.97 3.08 -3.69
C THR A 52 38.42 2.19 -2.58
N PRO A 53 37.09 2.03 -2.45
CA PRO A 53 36.56 1.08 -1.49
C PRO A 53 37.11 -0.29 -1.88
N ASN A 54 38.08 -0.78 -1.11
CA ASN A 54 38.51 -2.15 -1.21
C ASN A 54 37.27 -2.96 -0.79
N LEU A 55 36.71 -3.73 -1.73
CA LEU A 55 35.77 -4.78 -1.38
C LEU A 55 36.40 -5.59 -0.24
N PRO A 56 35.70 -5.79 0.89
CA PRO A 56 36.17 -6.73 1.88
C PRO A 56 36.47 -8.05 1.18
N SER A 57 37.63 -8.62 1.46
CA SER A 57 38.01 -9.96 1.03
C SER A 57 37.12 -10.97 1.74
N ILE A 58 35.87 -11.07 1.30
CA ILE A 58 34.93 -12.11 1.68
C ILE A 58 35.37 -13.34 0.88
N THR A 59 35.59 -14.46 1.57
CA THR A 59 35.89 -15.72 0.92
C THR A 59 34.77 -16.08 -0.05
N SER A 60 35.11 -16.23 -1.34
CA SER A 60 34.20 -16.76 -2.35
C SER A 60 33.96 -18.24 -2.02
N SER A 61 32.88 -18.54 -1.31
CA SER A 61 32.50 -19.93 -1.04
C SER A 61 30.99 -20.07 -1.02
N VAL A 62 30.39 -19.97 -2.20
CA VAL A 62 29.27 -20.86 -2.51
C VAL A 62 29.77 -21.75 -3.64
N ASP A 63 30.53 -22.78 -3.29
CA ASP A 63 30.61 -23.95 -4.16
C ASP A 63 29.15 -24.40 -4.35
N ARG A 64 28.65 -24.27 -5.59
CA ARG A 64 27.29 -24.71 -5.95
C ARG A 64 27.13 -26.24 -5.90
N GLU A 65 28.16 -26.96 -5.44
CA GLU A 65 28.25 -28.41 -5.45
C GLU A 65 27.90 -29.00 -4.07
N SER A 66 26.96 -29.95 -4.09
CA SER A 66 26.36 -30.64 -2.93
C SER A 66 25.32 -29.84 -2.13
N ARG A 67 24.22 -29.42 -2.77
CA ARG A 67 22.99 -29.19 -2.01
C ARG A 67 22.54 -30.52 -1.43
N ASN A 68 22.51 -30.64 -0.10
CA ASN A 68 21.86 -31.78 0.54
C ASN A 68 20.39 -31.80 0.10
N LEU A 69 20.01 -32.85 -0.62
CA LEU A 69 18.64 -33.04 -1.09
C LEU A 69 17.90 -33.94 -0.09
N ALA A 70 16.61 -33.66 0.09
CA ALA A 70 15.68 -34.50 0.82
C ALA A 70 14.60 -35.03 -0.12
N LYS A 71 14.19 -36.29 0.11
CA LYS A 71 13.05 -36.88 -0.58
C LYS A 71 11.76 -36.39 0.08
N VAL A 72 10.94 -35.72 -0.71
CA VAL A 72 9.62 -35.23 -0.29
C VAL A 72 8.56 -35.99 -1.06
N THR A 73 7.66 -36.66 -0.34
CA THR A 73 6.49 -37.35 -0.90
C THR A 73 5.26 -36.50 -0.67
N PHE A 74 4.64 -36.01 -1.73
CA PHE A 74 3.33 -35.37 -1.69
C PHE A 74 2.26 -36.43 -1.87
N ARG A 75 1.31 -36.51 -0.94
CA ARG A 75 0.16 -37.39 -1.01
C ARG A 75 -1.10 -36.56 -0.83
N VAL A 76 -2.03 -36.68 -1.76
CA VAL A 76 -3.23 -35.85 -1.80
C VAL A 76 -4.48 -36.69 -1.87
N GLN A 77 -5.43 -36.39 -1.00
CA GLN A 77 -6.81 -36.83 -1.08
C GLN A 77 -7.63 -35.83 -1.89
N VAL A 78 -8.27 -36.28 -2.97
CA VAL A 78 -9.17 -35.46 -3.79
C VAL A 78 -10.64 -35.69 -3.39
N PRO A 79 -11.54 -34.71 -3.62
CA PRO A 79 -12.96 -34.84 -3.32
C PRO A 79 -13.60 -36.08 -3.94
N ALA A 80 -14.58 -36.69 -3.27
CA ALA A 80 -15.28 -37.88 -3.78
C ALA A 80 -16.04 -37.62 -5.11
N ASN A 81 -16.39 -36.37 -5.39
CA ASN A 81 -16.99 -35.92 -6.66
C ASN A 81 -15.95 -35.56 -7.74
N THR A 82 -14.67 -35.90 -7.55
CA THR A 82 -13.64 -35.75 -8.59
C THR A 82 -13.90 -36.72 -9.74
N PRO A 83 -14.03 -36.24 -10.99
CA PRO A 83 -14.26 -37.11 -12.16
C PRO A 83 -13.14 -38.14 -12.40
N VAL A 84 -13.54 -39.37 -12.73
CA VAL A 84 -12.73 -40.59 -12.60
C VAL A 84 -11.63 -40.77 -13.68
N ASP A 85 -11.60 -39.92 -14.71
CA ASP A 85 -10.69 -40.04 -15.87
C ASP A 85 -9.79 -38.81 -16.08
N GLN A 86 -9.62 -37.99 -15.05
CA GLN A 86 -8.85 -36.75 -15.15
C GLN A 86 -7.54 -36.84 -14.39
N ARG A 87 -6.50 -36.25 -14.98
CA ARG A 87 -5.14 -36.31 -14.43
C ARG A 87 -5.02 -35.30 -13.28
N ILE A 88 -4.62 -35.78 -12.11
CA ILE A 88 -4.21 -34.94 -10.98
C ILE A 88 -2.72 -34.66 -11.09
N SER A 89 -2.33 -33.40 -10.89
CA SER A 89 -0.94 -32.96 -10.95
C SER A 89 -0.60 -32.06 -9.77
N LEU A 90 0.62 -32.19 -9.27
CA LEU A 90 1.25 -31.24 -8.36
C LEU A 90 1.82 -30.08 -9.20
N LYS A 91 1.44 -28.85 -8.87
CA LYS A 91 1.92 -27.64 -9.55
C LYS A 91 2.80 -26.85 -8.58
N ILE A 92 4.11 -26.84 -8.83
CA ILE A 92 5.06 -26.00 -8.09
C ILE A 92 5.01 -24.60 -8.68
N MET A 93 4.81 -23.62 -7.81
CA MET A 93 4.56 -22.23 -8.14
C MET A 93 5.84 -21.43 -7.99
N GLU A 94 6.05 -20.45 -8.86
CA GLU A 94 7.12 -19.46 -8.73
C GLU A 94 6.50 -18.07 -8.61
N GLU A 95 6.86 -17.36 -7.55
CA GLU A 95 6.24 -16.08 -7.22
C GLU A 95 7.06 -14.90 -7.74
N VAL A 96 8.38 -15.08 -7.92
CA VAL A 96 9.27 -14.04 -8.44
C VAL A 96 8.87 -13.64 -9.85
N THR A 97 8.53 -14.61 -10.71
CA THR A 97 8.01 -14.38 -12.07
C THR A 97 6.50 -14.14 -12.13
N GLY A 98 5.80 -14.31 -10.99
CA GLY A 98 4.33 -14.30 -10.90
C GLY A 98 3.72 -15.71 -10.98
N LEU A 99 2.73 -15.98 -10.13
CA LEU A 99 2.16 -17.33 -9.92
C LEU A 99 1.52 -17.94 -11.17
N ALA A 100 1.08 -17.11 -12.13
CA ALA A 100 0.52 -17.58 -13.39
C ALA A 100 1.60 -18.03 -14.39
N PHE A 101 2.86 -17.65 -14.19
CA PHE A 101 3.93 -17.77 -15.17
C PHE A 101 4.98 -18.78 -14.76
N TYR A 102 5.41 -19.58 -15.73
CA TYR A 102 6.44 -20.62 -15.58
C TYR A 102 6.24 -21.62 -14.42
N PRO A 103 4.99 -22.04 -14.08
CA PRO A 103 4.81 -23.08 -13.06
C PRO A 103 5.34 -24.42 -13.57
N LYS A 104 5.84 -25.26 -12.65
CA LYS A 104 6.29 -26.62 -12.98
C LYS A 104 5.20 -27.61 -12.62
N LEU A 105 4.72 -28.37 -13.62
CA LEU A 105 3.64 -29.33 -13.47
C LEU A 105 4.18 -30.76 -13.40
N TYR A 106 3.79 -31.49 -12.35
CA TYR A 106 4.23 -32.84 -12.07
C TYR A 106 3.01 -33.77 -11.96
N PRO A 107 2.75 -34.61 -12.98
CA PRO A 107 1.68 -35.60 -12.94
C PRO A 107 1.83 -36.55 -11.76
N MET A 108 0.75 -36.74 -10.99
CA MET A 108 0.75 -37.62 -9.83
C MET A 108 0.31 -39.04 -10.21
N GLN A 109 0.79 -40.02 -9.45
CA GLN A 109 0.42 -41.43 -9.59
C GLN A 109 -0.81 -41.73 -8.74
N SER A 110 -1.80 -42.43 -9.30
CA SER A 110 -2.99 -42.86 -8.53
C SER A 110 -2.63 -44.04 -7.64
N GLU A 111 -2.89 -43.90 -6.33
CA GLU A 111 -2.85 -45.00 -5.36
C GLU A 111 -4.23 -45.67 -5.23
N SER A 112 -5.28 -44.88 -5.39
CA SER A 112 -6.68 -45.30 -5.44
C SER A 112 -7.51 -44.19 -6.12
N PRO A 113 -8.83 -44.37 -6.34
CA PRO A 113 -9.66 -43.35 -7.01
C PRO A 113 -9.65 -41.96 -6.35
N GLN A 114 -9.34 -41.86 -5.05
CA GLN A 114 -9.31 -40.59 -4.31
C GLN A 114 -7.92 -40.17 -3.83
N TYR A 115 -6.89 -41.02 -3.99
CA TYR A 115 -5.56 -40.76 -3.45
C TYR A 115 -4.51 -40.79 -4.55
N PHE A 116 -3.69 -39.75 -4.58
CA PHE A 116 -2.62 -39.58 -5.56
C PHE A 116 -1.33 -39.20 -4.85
N SER A 117 -0.18 -39.64 -5.39
CA SER A 117 1.12 -39.28 -4.84
C SER A 117 2.18 -38.93 -5.89
N TYR A 118 3.13 -38.10 -5.48
CA TYR A 118 4.30 -37.75 -6.27
C TYR A 118 5.50 -37.53 -5.35
N GLN A 119 6.66 -38.06 -5.72
CA GLN A 119 7.90 -37.90 -4.97
C GLN A 119 8.90 -37.06 -5.77
N MET A 120 9.55 -36.11 -5.10
CA MET A 120 10.64 -35.31 -5.66
C MET A 120 11.78 -35.13 -4.67
N GLU A 121 12.96 -34.83 -5.19
CA GLU A 121 14.11 -34.42 -4.40
C GLU A 121 14.16 -32.89 -4.34
N VAL A 122 14.30 -32.35 -3.13
CA VAL A 122 14.22 -30.91 -2.85
C VAL A 122 15.41 -30.52 -1.96
N PRO A 123 16.08 -29.38 -2.20
CA PRO A 123 17.13 -28.91 -1.29
C PRO A 123 16.64 -28.73 0.14
N LEU A 124 17.47 -29.09 1.11
CA LEU A 124 17.22 -28.80 2.52
C LEU A 124 17.15 -27.28 2.76
N GLY A 125 16.22 -26.87 3.63
CA GLY A 125 15.92 -25.48 3.93
C GLY A 125 14.94 -24.82 2.94
N SER A 126 14.59 -25.49 1.84
CA SER A 126 13.67 -24.91 0.86
C SER A 126 12.26 -24.71 1.41
N VAL A 127 11.61 -23.63 0.97
CA VAL A 127 10.21 -23.34 1.25
C VAL A 127 9.43 -23.40 -0.05
N LEU A 128 8.86 -24.57 -0.34
CA LEU A 128 8.09 -24.80 -1.56
C LEU A 128 6.71 -24.17 -1.48
N LYS A 129 6.33 -23.47 -2.56
CA LYS A 129 4.96 -23.00 -2.81
C LYS A 129 4.34 -23.88 -3.90
N TYR A 130 3.18 -24.48 -3.62
CA TYR A 130 2.59 -25.45 -4.53
C TYR A 130 1.07 -25.48 -4.46
N ARG A 131 0.40 -26.08 -5.45
CA ARG A 131 -1.03 -26.39 -5.39
C ARG A 131 -1.35 -27.63 -6.21
N TYR A 132 -2.55 -28.17 -6.03
CA TYR A 132 -3.04 -29.25 -6.87
C TYR A 132 -3.88 -28.72 -8.01
N VAL A 133 -3.74 -29.34 -9.18
CA VAL A 133 -4.59 -29.05 -10.34
C VAL A 133 -5.09 -30.35 -10.94
N ARG A 134 -6.26 -30.26 -11.54
CA ARG A 134 -6.87 -31.33 -12.32
C ARG A 134 -6.89 -30.92 -13.78
N SER A 135 -6.39 -31.77 -14.67
CA SER A 135 -6.38 -31.49 -16.11
C SER A 135 -7.48 -32.27 -16.82
N SER A 136 -8.30 -31.56 -17.59
CA SER A 136 -9.18 -32.14 -18.61
C SER A 136 -8.50 -32.13 -19.99
N SER A 137 -9.18 -32.59 -21.03
CA SER A 137 -8.67 -32.51 -22.41
C SER A 137 -8.60 -31.07 -22.95
N THR A 138 -9.28 -30.12 -22.32
CA THR A 138 -9.44 -28.74 -22.85
C THR A 138 -9.06 -27.65 -21.86
N ALA A 139 -8.91 -27.95 -20.56
CA ALA A 139 -8.63 -26.94 -19.54
C ALA A 139 -7.89 -27.50 -18.31
N GLU A 140 -7.13 -26.63 -17.66
CA GLU A 140 -6.63 -26.85 -16.30
C GLU A 140 -7.68 -26.34 -15.29
N ILE A 141 -8.17 -27.23 -14.43
CA ILE A 141 -9.13 -26.95 -13.37
C ILE A 141 -8.36 -26.75 -12.07
N GLN A 142 -8.63 -25.63 -11.40
CA GLN A 142 -7.91 -25.24 -10.19
C GLN A 142 -8.55 -25.84 -8.94
N GLU A 143 -7.72 -26.05 -7.92
CA GLU A 143 -8.18 -26.29 -6.57
C GLU A 143 -8.72 -25.00 -5.93
N HIS A 144 -9.82 -25.14 -5.18
CA HIS A 144 -10.46 -24.07 -4.42
C HIS A 144 -10.67 -24.51 -2.96
N ILE A 145 -10.63 -23.55 -2.02
CA ILE A 145 -10.95 -23.79 -0.61
C ILE A 145 -12.47 -23.98 -0.43
N SER A 146 -12.91 -24.35 0.77
CA SER A 146 -14.30 -24.74 1.02
C SER A 146 -15.32 -23.63 0.69
N ASP A 147 -14.93 -22.37 0.85
CA ASP A 147 -15.77 -21.19 0.55
C ASP A 147 -15.81 -20.81 -0.94
N GLY A 148 -15.06 -21.52 -1.79
CA GLY A 148 -15.03 -21.30 -3.24
C GLY A 148 -13.97 -20.33 -3.73
N ARG A 149 -13.15 -19.71 -2.87
CA ARG A 149 -11.96 -18.99 -3.32
C ARG A 149 -10.89 -19.95 -3.86
N GLN A 150 -10.14 -19.53 -4.88
CA GLN A 150 -9.05 -20.35 -5.42
C GLN A 150 -7.91 -20.46 -4.40
N VAL A 151 -7.27 -21.63 -4.30
CA VAL A 151 -6.04 -21.77 -3.53
C VAL A 151 -4.91 -21.03 -4.25
N ARG A 152 -4.38 -19.97 -3.62
CA ARG A 152 -3.22 -19.23 -4.11
C ARG A 152 -2.00 -20.16 -4.17
N TYR A 153 -1.64 -20.71 -3.01
CA TYR A 153 -0.73 -21.86 -2.85
C TYR A 153 -0.81 -22.43 -1.43
N ARG A 154 -0.32 -23.65 -1.29
CA ARG A 154 0.14 -24.31 -0.06
C ARG A 154 1.63 -24.04 0.14
N MET A 155 2.13 -24.16 1.36
CA MET A 155 3.55 -24.01 1.68
C MET A 155 4.10 -25.25 2.37
N LEU A 156 5.37 -25.55 2.10
CA LEU A 156 6.12 -26.64 2.73
C LEU A 156 7.56 -26.20 3.00
N HIS A 157 7.98 -26.24 4.25
CA HIS A 157 9.37 -26.08 4.67
C HIS A 157 10.05 -27.46 4.73
N VAL A 158 11.07 -27.67 3.91
CA VAL A 158 11.80 -28.94 3.76
C VAL A 158 12.97 -28.99 4.72
N THR A 159 12.82 -29.74 5.82
CA THR A 159 13.85 -29.90 6.86
C THR A 159 14.53 -31.27 6.84
N GLY A 160 14.04 -32.19 6.01
CA GLY A 160 14.51 -33.57 5.90
C GLY A 160 13.60 -34.39 4.98
N GLU A 161 13.83 -35.70 4.92
CA GLU A 161 12.89 -36.61 4.26
C GLU A 161 11.52 -36.55 4.94
N MET A 162 10.46 -36.33 4.17
CA MET A 162 9.13 -36.14 4.73
C MET A 162 8.01 -36.52 3.75
N THR A 163 6.85 -36.84 4.33
CA THR A 163 5.60 -37.02 3.59
C THR A 163 4.62 -35.93 4.00
N VAL A 164 4.00 -35.29 3.01
CA VAL A 164 2.93 -34.31 3.23
C VAL A 164 1.62 -34.97 2.82
N GLU A 165 0.66 -34.96 3.74
CA GLU A 165 -0.71 -35.40 3.52
C GLU A 165 -1.58 -34.16 3.33
N ASP A 166 -2.17 -34.03 2.14
CA ASP A 166 -3.00 -32.90 1.77
C ASP A 166 -4.42 -33.37 1.41
N VAL A 167 -5.41 -32.51 1.67
CA VAL A 167 -6.80 -32.73 1.24
C VAL A 167 -7.23 -31.56 0.37
N VAL A 168 -7.67 -31.85 -0.84
CA VAL A 168 -8.31 -30.87 -1.73
C VAL A 168 -9.77 -30.72 -1.31
N SER A 169 -10.19 -29.49 -0.99
CA SER A 169 -11.58 -29.22 -0.57
C SER A 169 -12.57 -29.36 -1.73
N ARG A 170 -12.30 -28.67 -2.84
CA ARG A 170 -13.11 -28.70 -4.06
C ARG A 170 -12.29 -28.25 -5.27
N TRP A 171 -12.81 -28.54 -6.46
CA TRP A 171 -12.35 -27.96 -7.72
C TRP A 171 -13.20 -26.76 -8.13
N THR A 172 -12.71 -25.95 -9.07
CA THR A 172 -13.42 -24.78 -9.63
C THR A 172 -14.86 -25.09 -10.05
N ASP A 173 -15.07 -26.25 -10.66
CA ASP A 173 -16.32 -26.73 -11.29
C ASP A 173 -17.11 -27.74 -10.42
N THR A 174 -16.67 -28.01 -9.19
CA THR A 174 -17.37 -28.91 -8.26
C THR A 174 -17.76 -28.19 -6.98
N PRO A 175 -18.94 -28.44 -6.38
CA PRO A 175 -19.28 -27.88 -5.08
C PRO A 175 -18.49 -28.56 -3.96
N PHE A 176 -18.33 -27.83 -2.85
CA PHE A 176 -17.90 -28.42 -1.57
C PHE A 176 -19.11 -29.03 -0.85
N SER A 177 -18.97 -30.26 -0.34
CA SER A 177 -20.04 -30.99 0.37
C SER A 177 -19.58 -31.62 1.68
N GLY A 178 -18.40 -31.24 2.17
CA GLY A 178 -17.84 -31.74 3.43
C GLY A 178 -18.23 -30.89 4.64
N THR A 179 -17.86 -31.36 5.82
CA THR A 179 -17.80 -30.51 7.02
C THR A 179 -16.49 -29.73 7.03
N THR A 180 -16.39 -28.70 7.86
CA THR A 180 -15.14 -27.94 8.04
C THR A 180 -14.83 -27.79 9.52
N GLY A 181 -13.57 -27.55 9.85
CA GLY A 181 -13.12 -27.08 11.14
C GLY A 181 -12.29 -25.81 10.98
N ARG A 182 -11.65 -25.41 12.08
CA ARG A 182 -10.80 -24.21 12.11
C ARG A 182 -9.57 -24.40 13.00
N ILE A 183 -8.55 -23.60 12.74
CA ILE A 183 -7.37 -23.45 13.59
C ILE A 183 -7.36 -22.02 14.11
N SER A 184 -7.23 -21.85 15.42
CA SER A 184 -7.04 -20.55 16.05
C SER A 184 -5.80 -20.60 16.91
N GLY A 185 -5.00 -19.54 16.90
CA GLY A 185 -3.70 -19.58 17.53
C GLY A 185 -3.06 -18.23 17.72
N VAL A 186 -1.85 -18.27 18.25
CA VAL A 186 -0.97 -17.11 18.40
C VAL A 186 0.43 -17.46 17.91
N VAL A 187 1.10 -16.49 17.30
CA VAL A 187 2.51 -16.56 16.94
C VAL A 187 3.31 -15.61 17.81
N LEU A 188 4.32 -16.17 18.48
CA LEU A 188 5.18 -15.45 19.42
C LEU A 188 6.64 -15.55 18.97
N ASN A 189 7.43 -14.55 19.31
CA ASN A 189 8.88 -14.63 19.26
C ASN A 189 9.37 -15.64 20.30
N SER A 190 10.17 -16.62 19.90
CA SER A 190 10.66 -17.64 20.83
C SER A 190 11.57 -17.08 21.93
N GLY A 191 12.26 -15.96 21.67
CA GLY A 191 13.24 -15.34 22.57
C GLY A 191 12.63 -14.51 23.70
N ASP A 192 11.67 -13.63 23.39
CA ASP A 192 11.07 -12.69 24.37
C ASP A 192 9.56 -12.89 24.59
N LYS A 193 8.96 -13.86 23.88
CA LYS A 193 7.52 -14.19 23.90
C LYS A 193 6.61 -13.04 23.46
N GLN A 194 7.15 -11.99 22.85
CA GLN A 194 6.33 -10.93 22.28
C GLN A 194 5.56 -11.45 21.07
N PRO A 195 4.32 -10.99 20.86
CA PRO A 195 3.53 -11.37 19.71
C PRO A 195 4.13 -10.88 18.39
N LEU A 196 3.93 -11.65 17.32
CA LEU A 196 4.45 -11.34 15.98
C LEU A 196 3.32 -10.99 15.01
N PRO A 197 3.19 -9.72 14.58
CA PRO A 197 2.25 -9.31 13.54
C PRO A 197 2.73 -9.64 12.13
N ASN A 198 1.79 -9.70 11.20
CA ASN A 198 2.01 -9.88 9.76
C ASN A 198 2.83 -11.13 9.39
N ILE A 199 2.75 -12.18 10.21
CA ILE A 199 3.25 -13.52 9.86
C ILE A 199 2.18 -14.20 9.00
N LEU A 200 2.59 -14.71 7.84
CA LEU A 200 1.74 -15.47 6.95
C LEU A 200 1.54 -16.88 7.50
N ILE A 201 0.30 -17.21 7.82
CA ILE A 201 -0.11 -18.55 8.21
C ILE A 201 -0.74 -19.23 7.01
N VAL A 202 -0.25 -20.41 6.65
CA VAL A 202 -0.78 -21.22 5.55
C VAL A 202 -1.13 -22.60 6.08
N CYS A 203 -2.37 -23.04 5.84
CA CYS A 203 -2.82 -24.39 6.17
C CYS A 203 -3.86 -24.85 5.17
N ALA A 204 -3.65 -26.02 4.56
CA ALA A 204 -4.51 -26.59 3.52
C ALA A 204 -4.86 -25.62 2.36
N GLY A 205 -3.95 -24.69 2.03
CA GLY A 205 -4.17 -23.68 0.99
C GLY A 205 -4.97 -22.46 1.42
N VAL A 206 -5.52 -22.45 2.64
CA VAL A 206 -6.09 -21.25 3.26
C VAL A 206 -4.95 -20.42 3.87
N GLN A 207 -5.04 -19.10 3.72
CA GLN A 207 -4.01 -18.15 4.16
C GLN A 207 -4.63 -17.06 5.03
N THR A 208 -3.89 -16.62 6.05
CA THR A 208 -4.22 -15.43 6.84
C THR A 208 -2.94 -14.78 7.37
N LEU A 209 -3.02 -13.55 7.86
CA LEU A 209 -1.92 -12.86 8.54
C LEU A 209 -2.22 -12.73 10.03
N THR A 210 -1.20 -12.83 10.86
CA THR A 210 -1.33 -12.57 12.30
C THR A 210 -1.62 -11.09 12.59
N SER A 211 -2.44 -10.85 13.62
CA SER A 211 -2.71 -9.52 14.18
C SER A 211 -1.55 -9.03 15.08
N SER A 212 -1.67 -7.83 15.66
CA SER A 212 -0.66 -7.19 16.52
C SER A 212 -0.36 -7.99 17.79
N ASP A 213 -1.36 -8.69 18.32
CA ASP A 213 -1.25 -9.63 19.44
C ASP A 213 -0.80 -11.04 19.01
N GLY A 214 -0.37 -11.19 17.76
CA GLY A 214 0.12 -12.44 17.18
C GLY A 214 -0.99 -13.44 16.88
N SER A 215 -2.25 -13.10 17.17
CA SER A 215 -3.38 -14.00 16.96
C SER A 215 -3.67 -14.22 15.47
N PHE A 216 -4.16 -15.42 15.15
CA PHE A 216 -4.65 -15.76 13.81
C PHE A 216 -5.83 -16.73 13.88
N LEU A 217 -6.61 -16.76 12.80
CA LEU A 217 -7.72 -17.68 12.62
C LEU A 217 -7.78 -18.17 11.17
N ILE A 218 -7.77 -19.48 10.99
CA ILE A 218 -8.00 -20.13 9.70
C ILE A 218 -9.29 -20.96 9.81
N GLU A 219 -10.27 -20.65 8.97
CA GLU A 219 -11.56 -21.36 8.92
C GLU A 219 -11.75 -22.11 7.60
N GLY A 220 -12.75 -23.00 7.56
CA GLY A 220 -13.09 -23.72 6.33
C GLY A 220 -12.14 -24.87 6.00
N LEU A 221 -11.40 -25.37 6.98
CA LEU A 221 -10.45 -26.46 6.77
C LEU A 221 -11.19 -27.81 6.74
N PRO A 222 -11.00 -28.66 5.72
CA PRO A 222 -11.59 -30.00 5.74
C PRO A 222 -11.03 -30.82 6.91
N PRO A 223 -11.78 -31.77 7.51
CA PRO A 223 -11.25 -32.65 8.54
C PRO A 223 -10.04 -33.45 8.04
N GLY A 224 -8.99 -33.54 8.84
CA GLY A 224 -7.74 -34.18 8.44
C GLY A 224 -6.53 -33.71 9.25
N ILE A 225 -5.35 -34.23 8.93
CA ILE A 225 -4.08 -33.66 9.39
C ILE A 225 -3.54 -32.81 8.25
N HIS A 226 -3.31 -31.54 8.52
CA HIS A 226 -2.81 -30.58 7.53
C HIS A 226 -1.46 -30.03 7.95
N ASN A 227 -0.65 -29.67 6.96
CA ASN A 227 0.59 -28.94 7.20
C ASN A 227 0.28 -27.46 7.52
N LEU A 228 0.55 -27.05 8.75
CA LEU A 228 0.43 -25.66 9.21
C LEU A 228 1.81 -25.01 9.15
N VAL A 229 1.95 -23.96 8.33
CA VAL A 229 3.19 -23.20 8.16
C VAL A 229 2.99 -21.77 8.65
N ALA A 230 3.96 -21.25 9.40
CA ALA A 230 4.08 -19.84 9.71
C ALA A 230 5.34 -19.27 9.06
N TYR A 231 5.18 -18.22 8.25
CA TYR A 231 6.21 -17.67 7.38
C TYR A 231 6.31 -16.16 7.53
N SER A 232 7.52 -15.67 7.79
CA SER A 232 7.82 -14.23 7.87
C SER A 232 8.09 -13.68 6.46
N LEU A 233 7.29 -12.69 6.04
CA LEU A 233 7.30 -12.16 4.66
C LEU A 233 8.65 -11.54 4.25
N ASP A 234 9.39 -11.00 5.21
CA ASP A 234 10.72 -10.41 5.07
C ASP A 234 11.85 -11.34 5.56
N GLY A 235 11.48 -12.52 6.05
CA GLY A 235 12.37 -13.57 6.57
C GLY A 235 13.01 -13.25 7.93
N GLN A 236 12.61 -12.20 8.64
CA GLN A 236 13.15 -11.87 9.98
C GLN A 236 12.94 -12.96 11.03
N TYR A 237 12.06 -13.93 10.77
CA TYR A 237 11.87 -15.12 11.61
C TYR A 237 11.97 -16.40 10.78
N GLN A 238 12.60 -17.42 11.36
CA GLN A 238 12.72 -18.73 10.73
C GLN A 238 11.35 -19.37 10.50
N THR A 239 11.18 -20.00 9.33
CA THR A 239 9.93 -20.68 8.97
C THR A 239 9.60 -21.79 9.95
N PHE A 240 8.40 -21.70 10.55
CA PHE A 240 7.87 -22.74 11.42
C PHE A 240 6.90 -23.64 10.65
N GLN A 241 6.88 -24.93 10.98
CA GLN A 241 5.96 -25.88 10.39
C GLN A 241 5.60 -27.00 11.36
N GLN A 242 4.32 -27.40 11.39
CA GLN A 242 3.86 -28.58 12.11
C GLN A 242 2.61 -29.21 11.47
N GLY A 243 2.32 -30.46 11.81
CA GLY A 243 1.02 -31.07 11.50
C GLY A 243 -0.07 -30.59 12.45
N ALA A 244 -1.23 -30.18 11.93
CA ALA A 244 -2.40 -29.77 12.69
C ALA A 244 -3.59 -30.69 12.39
N ARG A 245 -4.14 -31.33 13.43
CA ARG A 245 -5.32 -32.21 13.30
C ARG A 245 -6.60 -31.37 13.40
N VAL A 246 -7.27 -31.19 12.27
CA VAL A 246 -8.58 -30.52 12.19
C VAL A 246 -9.69 -31.56 12.28
N ALA A 247 -10.63 -31.33 13.19
CA ALA A 247 -11.87 -32.09 13.30
C ALA A 247 -13.06 -31.27 12.80
N ALA A 248 -14.11 -31.96 12.35
CA ALA A 248 -15.37 -31.34 11.93
C ALA A 248 -15.96 -30.48 13.06
N ASP A 249 -16.41 -29.28 12.70
CA ASP A 249 -17.12 -28.33 13.56
C ASP A 249 -16.37 -27.99 14.87
N SER A 250 -15.02 -28.08 14.83
CA SER A 250 -14.15 -27.91 15.99
C SER A 250 -13.05 -26.88 15.75
N THR A 251 -12.51 -26.36 16.86
CA THR A 251 -11.40 -25.40 16.88
C THR A 251 -10.15 -26.09 17.38
N THR A 252 -9.11 -26.13 16.55
CA THR A 252 -7.79 -26.65 16.93
C THR A 252 -6.91 -25.50 17.40
N PRO A 253 -6.48 -25.46 18.67
CA PRO A 253 -5.57 -24.43 19.16
C PRO A 253 -4.15 -24.65 18.61
N ALA A 254 -3.45 -23.57 18.29
CA ALA A 254 -2.04 -23.60 17.89
C ALA A 254 -1.25 -22.45 18.52
N THR A 255 -0.26 -22.78 19.35
CA THR A 255 0.72 -21.80 19.85
C THR A 255 2.01 -22.03 19.10
N ILE A 256 2.44 -21.03 18.34
CA ILE A 256 3.61 -21.09 17.48
C ILE A 256 4.67 -20.17 18.08
N GLU A 257 5.90 -20.68 18.21
CA GLU A 257 7.05 -19.87 18.58
C GLU A 257 8.04 -19.84 17.42
N MET A 258 8.31 -18.65 16.90
CA MET A 258 9.26 -18.47 15.80
C MET A 258 10.55 -17.88 16.29
N GLN A 259 11.67 -18.44 15.85
CA GLN A 259 13.01 -17.96 16.20
C GLN A 259 13.39 -16.78 15.29
N PRO A 260 13.86 -15.64 15.86
CA PRO A 260 14.45 -14.57 15.06
C PRO A 260 15.61 -15.08 14.20
N ALA A 261 15.65 -14.67 12.94
CA ALA A 261 16.75 -14.94 12.04
C ALA A 261 17.84 -13.88 12.21
N ARG A 262 19.11 -14.32 12.22
CA ARG A 262 20.25 -13.41 12.18
C ARG A 262 20.35 -12.78 10.79
N LEU A 263 20.49 -11.47 10.70
CA LEU A 263 20.82 -10.80 9.44
C LEU A 263 22.32 -10.93 9.14
N VAL A 264 22.65 -11.31 7.91
CA VAL A 264 24.02 -11.38 7.38
C VAL A 264 24.15 -10.54 6.13
N GLY A 265 25.33 -9.96 5.89
CA GLY A 265 25.62 -9.17 4.70
C GLY A 265 25.79 -10.08 3.49
N VAL A 266 24.93 -9.92 2.49
CA VAL A 266 25.04 -10.60 1.21
C VAL A 266 25.41 -9.60 0.13
N VAL A 267 26.54 -9.84 -0.52
CA VAL A 267 27.01 -9.04 -1.66
C VAL A 267 26.70 -9.82 -2.93
N PHE A 268 25.76 -9.34 -3.72
CA PHE A 268 25.56 -9.81 -5.09
C PHE A 268 26.52 -9.06 -5.99
N THR A 269 27.24 -9.77 -6.83
CA THR A 269 28.06 -9.20 -7.91
C THR A 269 27.73 -9.93 -9.19
N VAL A 270 27.24 -9.20 -10.19
CA VAL A 270 26.76 -9.80 -11.44
C VAL A 270 27.43 -9.19 -12.65
N LYS A 271 27.90 -10.04 -13.56
CA LYS A 271 28.35 -9.63 -14.88
C LYS A 271 27.17 -9.65 -15.85
N ALA A 272 26.81 -8.48 -16.37
CA ALA A 272 25.77 -8.35 -17.38
C ALA A 272 26.34 -8.55 -18.80
N PRO A 273 25.52 -8.99 -19.78
CA PRO A 273 25.97 -9.13 -21.16
C PRO A 273 26.28 -7.76 -21.79
N ALA A 274 27.12 -7.72 -22.82
CA ALA A 274 27.65 -6.49 -23.40
C ALA A 274 26.58 -5.54 -23.98
N ASN A 275 25.38 -6.04 -24.27
CA ASN A 275 24.23 -5.25 -24.72
C ASN A 275 23.43 -4.61 -23.58
N THR A 276 23.86 -4.76 -22.32
CA THR A 276 23.23 -4.10 -21.17
C THR A 276 23.59 -2.62 -21.17
N ILE A 277 22.58 -1.75 -21.15
CA ILE A 277 22.80 -0.30 -21.16
C ILE A 277 23.18 0.16 -19.74
N PRO A 278 24.37 0.74 -19.52
CA PRO A 278 24.85 1.11 -18.18
C PRO A 278 23.97 2.10 -17.41
N ALA A 279 23.22 2.95 -18.12
CA ALA A 279 22.33 3.95 -17.52
C ALA A 279 20.98 3.38 -17.07
N VAL A 280 20.69 2.11 -17.36
CA VAL A 280 19.43 1.45 -17.00
C VAL A 280 19.56 0.82 -15.61
N PRO A 281 18.61 1.06 -14.69
CA PRO A 281 18.61 0.40 -13.40
C PRO A 281 18.42 -1.12 -13.57
N LEU A 282 19.51 -1.86 -13.36
CA LEU A 282 19.48 -3.31 -13.14
C LEU A 282 18.97 -3.58 -11.73
N ARG A 283 17.95 -4.44 -11.59
CA ARG A 283 17.30 -4.75 -10.31
C ARG A 283 17.43 -6.23 -9.97
N LEU A 284 17.30 -6.54 -8.69
CA LEU A 284 17.15 -7.90 -8.18
C LEU A 284 15.71 -8.09 -7.70
N ALA A 285 14.95 -8.94 -8.39
CA ALA A 285 13.62 -9.36 -7.97
C ALA A 285 13.75 -10.64 -7.13
N GLY A 286 12.99 -10.75 -6.04
CA GLY A 286 13.05 -11.94 -5.20
C GLY A 286 11.75 -12.28 -4.47
N ASN A 287 11.79 -13.33 -3.66
CA ASN A 287 10.63 -13.91 -2.97
C ASN A 287 10.42 -13.40 -1.53
N LEU A 288 11.18 -12.37 -1.12
CA LEU A 288 10.98 -11.66 0.15
C LEU A 288 10.46 -10.24 -0.09
N TYR A 289 9.85 -9.67 0.95
CA TYR A 289 9.21 -8.36 0.91
C TYR A 289 10.16 -7.24 0.47
N GLN A 290 11.38 -7.23 1.02
CA GLN A 290 12.46 -6.29 0.69
C GLN A 290 13.08 -6.50 -0.71
N LEU A 291 12.74 -7.60 -1.38
CA LEU A 291 13.18 -7.92 -2.75
C LEU A 291 12.07 -7.67 -3.78
N GLY A 292 11.04 -6.92 -3.40
CA GLY A 292 9.95 -6.50 -4.28
C GLY A 292 8.73 -7.41 -4.29
N ASN A 293 8.69 -8.50 -3.50
CA ASN A 293 7.53 -9.37 -3.39
C ASN A 293 6.42 -8.71 -2.55
N THR A 294 5.17 -8.80 -2.99
CA THR A 294 4.02 -8.22 -2.31
C THR A 294 3.11 -9.26 -1.65
N PHE A 295 3.38 -10.55 -1.87
CA PHE A 295 2.54 -11.67 -1.45
C PHE A 295 1.08 -11.56 -1.90
N ALA A 296 0.86 -10.82 -2.99
CA ALA A 296 -0.44 -10.52 -3.55
C ALA A 296 -0.56 -11.01 -5.00
N ASP A 297 -1.80 -11.13 -5.46
CA ASP A 297 -2.12 -11.35 -6.87
C ASP A 297 -2.41 -9.98 -7.51
N LEU A 298 -1.36 -9.33 -8.01
CA LEU A 298 -1.44 -8.01 -8.64
C LEU A 298 -1.94 -8.11 -10.10
N ARG A 299 -2.06 -6.97 -10.78
CA ARG A 299 -2.57 -6.92 -12.16
C ARG A 299 -1.71 -7.80 -13.07
N GLY A 300 -2.37 -8.60 -13.91
CA GLY A 300 -1.70 -9.55 -14.78
C GLY A 300 -1.18 -10.82 -14.09
N GLY A 301 -1.52 -11.05 -12.81
CA GLY A 301 -1.17 -12.27 -12.08
C GLY A 301 0.28 -12.32 -11.59
N VAL A 302 0.94 -11.16 -11.47
CA VAL A 302 2.28 -11.02 -10.90
C VAL A 302 2.21 -10.77 -9.40
N SER A 303 3.33 -10.96 -8.70
CA SER A 303 3.44 -10.76 -7.25
C SER A 303 4.62 -9.85 -6.88
N THR A 304 5.24 -9.21 -7.87
CA THR A 304 6.37 -8.31 -7.66
C THR A 304 6.11 -6.96 -8.33
N VAL A 305 6.70 -5.90 -7.77
CA VAL A 305 6.56 -4.53 -8.29
C VAL A 305 7.95 -3.94 -8.52
N ALA A 306 8.23 -3.48 -9.75
CA ALA A 306 9.54 -2.96 -10.14
C ALA A 306 10.05 -1.83 -9.24
N SER A 307 9.16 -0.94 -8.80
CA SER A 307 9.50 0.20 -7.94
C SER A 307 9.83 -0.18 -6.48
N ARG A 308 9.58 -1.44 -6.08
CA ARG A 308 9.95 -1.97 -4.75
C ARG A 308 11.22 -2.83 -4.75
N MET A 309 11.76 -3.15 -5.92
CA MET A 309 12.95 -3.99 -6.04
C MET A 309 14.23 -3.16 -5.81
N PRO A 310 15.23 -3.70 -5.11
CA PRO A 310 16.53 -3.04 -4.98
C PRO A 310 17.24 -2.94 -6.33
N ALA A 311 17.78 -1.75 -6.63
CA ALA A 311 18.63 -1.51 -7.79
C ALA A 311 20.10 -1.77 -7.46
N LEU A 312 20.83 -2.36 -8.41
CA LEU A 312 22.27 -2.60 -8.32
C LEU A 312 23.05 -1.36 -8.77
N SER A 313 24.22 -1.16 -8.18
CA SER A 313 25.17 -0.12 -8.56
C SER A 313 26.19 -0.65 -9.56
N LEU A 314 26.48 0.11 -10.62
CA LEU A 314 27.52 -0.23 -11.59
C LEU A 314 28.92 0.05 -11.00
N LEU A 315 29.81 -0.94 -11.09
CA LEU A 315 31.20 -0.87 -10.65
C LEU A 315 32.14 -0.42 -11.80
N PRO A 316 33.34 0.11 -11.49
CA PRO A 316 34.31 0.53 -12.51
C PRO A 316 34.80 -0.58 -13.45
N ASP A 317 34.71 -1.85 -13.01
CA ASP A 317 35.07 -3.02 -13.81
C ASP A 317 33.94 -3.50 -14.74
N GLY A 318 32.81 -2.79 -14.77
CA GLY A 318 31.63 -3.09 -15.59
C GLY A 318 30.68 -4.14 -15.00
N ARG A 319 30.97 -4.69 -13.80
CA ARG A 319 30.01 -5.52 -13.06
C ARG A 319 29.02 -4.66 -12.28
N TYR A 320 27.91 -5.23 -11.88
CA TYR A 320 26.94 -4.59 -11.00
C TYR A 320 26.99 -5.23 -9.62
N SER A 321 26.76 -4.44 -8.58
CA SER A 321 26.76 -4.92 -7.21
C SER A 321 25.60 -4.39 -6.38
N LEU A 322 25.09 -5.25 -5.49
CA LEU A 322 24.14 -4.92 -4.43
C LEU A 322 24.61 -5.55 -3.14
N THR A 323 24.75 -4.74 -2.10
CA THR A 323 24.96 -5.22 -0.73
C THR A 323 23.65 -5.10 0.03
N ILE A 324 23.17 -6.20 0.57
CA ILE A 324 21.90 -6.25 1.31
C ILE A 324 22.01 -7.19 2.50
N ALA A 325 21.38 -6.82 3.61
CA ALA A 325 21.27 -7.71 4.77
C ALA A 325 20.12 -8.70 4.53
N LEU A 326 20.44 -10.00 4.52
CA LEU A 326 19.44 -11.06 4.36
C LEU A 326 19.40 -11.98 5.60
N PRO A 327 18.23 -12.53 5.93
CA PRO A 327 18.10 -13.42 7.08
C PRO A 327 18.72 -14.79 6.82
N ALA A 328 19.67 -15.18 7.67
CA ALA A 328 20.32 -16.48 7.64
C ALA A 328 19.29 -17.62 7.74
N GLY A 329 19.44 -18.63 6.86
CA GLY A 329 18.54 -19.76 6.72
C GLY A 329 17.33 -19.52 5.82
N ALA A 330 17.09 -18.31 5.33
CA ALA A 330 15.99 -18.06 4.39
C ALA A 330 16.26 -18.70 3.02
N ASP A 331 15.21 -19.27 2.42
CA ASP A 331 15.23 -19.76 1.04
C ASP A 331 14.94 -18.61 0.07
N ILE A 332 15.98 -18.10 -0.59
CA ILE A 332 15.87 -16.97 -1.50
C ILE A 332 15.76 -17.47 -2.92
N HIS A 333 14.61 -17.22 -3.54
CA HIS A 333 14.43 -17.28 -4.99
C HIS A 333 14.60 -15.87 -5.54
N TYR A 334 15.44 -15.70 -6.55
CA TYR A 334 15.73 -14.38 -7.13
C TYR A 334 16.13 -14.47 -8.61
N LEU A 335 16.05 -13.33 -9.28
CA LEU A 335 16.52 -13.13 -10.65
C LEU A 335 16.96 -11.67 -10.86
N TYR A 336 17.72 -11.42 -11.91
CA TYR A 336 18.07 -10.08 -12.37
C TYR A 336 17.12 -9.58 -13.46
N THR A 337 16.76 -8.31 -13.43
CA THR A 337 15.81 -7.72 -14.39
C THR A 337 16.11 -6.26 -14.72
N LEU A 338 15.81 -5.84 -15.95
CA LEU A 338 15.77 -4.42 -16.36
C LEU A 338 14.34 -3.83 -16.29
N GLY A 339 13.35 -4.64 -15.91
CA GLY A 339 11.94 -4.29 -15.76
C GLY A 339 11.41 -4.76 -14.40
N ASP A 340 10.58 -5.79 -14.42
CA ASP A 340 10.01 -6.45 -13.24
C ASP A 340 10.33 -7.96 -13.22
N GLY A 341 9.65 -8.74 -12.38
CA GLY A 341 9.87 -10.18 -12.28
C GLY A 341 9.53 -10.98 -13.55
N LEU A 342 8.70 -10.43 -14.43
CA LEU A 342 8.22 -11.03 -15.68
C LEU A 342 8.85 -10.36 -16.91
N TRP A 343 8.67 -9.05 -17.06
CA TRP A 343 9.13 -8.25 -18.19
C TRP A 343 10.60 -7.87 -18.03
N ASN A 344 11.37 -8.03 -19.11
CA ASN A 344 12.81 -7.79 -19.18
C ASN A 344 13.63 -8.57 -18.15
N THR A 345 13.13 -9.75 -17.76
CA THR A 345 13.81 -10.67 -16.86
C THR A 345 14.96 -11.37 -17.57
N GLU A 346 15.99 -11.77 -16.81
CA GLU A 346 17.09 -12.58 -17.37
C GLU A 346 16.59 -13.93 -17.87
N ILE A 347 17.09 -14.37 -19.02
CA ILE A 347 16.66 -15.62 -19.66
C ILE A 347 17.84 -16.53 -20.00
N ASP A 348 17.55 -17.83 -20.04
CA ASP A 348 18.47 -18.86 -20.50
C ASP A 348 18.54 -18.90 -22.05
N GLU A 349 19.31 -19.84 -22.57
CA GLU A 349 19.46 -20.03 -24.02
C GLU A 349 18.20 -20.48 -24.75
N ASN A 350 17.19 -20.96 -24.01
CA ASN A 350 15.89 -21.40 -24.50
C ASN A 350 14.80 -20.32 -24.36
N GLY A 351 15.13 -19.18 -23.75
CA GLY A 351 14.19 -18.08 -23.50
C GLY A 351 13.35 -18.24 -22.23
N ALA A 352 13.68 -19.17 -21.35
CA ALA A 352 13.03 -19.32 -20.04
C ALA A 352 13.70 -18.41 -18.99
N PRO A 353 12.94 -17.82 -18.05
CA PRO A 353 13.52 -17.04 -16.96
C PRO A 353 14.52 -17.83 -16.14
N VAL A 354 15.64 -17.20 -15.77
CA VAL A 354 16.65 -17.83 -14.91
C VAL A 354 16.36 -17.51 -13.45
N VAL A 355 15.46 -18.27 -12.83
CA VAL A 355 15.24 -18.15 -11.39
C VAL A 355 16.32 -18.90 -10.63
N ARG A 356 17.06 -18.16 -9.83
CA ARG A 356 18.16 -18.63 -8.98
C ARG A 356 17.60 -18.91 -7.59
N GLN A 357 18.18 -19.88 -6.93
CA GLN A 357 17.81 -20.23 -5.56
C GLN A 357 19.09 -20.32 -4.71
N PHE A 358 19.05 -19.86 -3.47
CA PHE A 358 20.04 -20.24 -2.46
C PHE A 358 19.44 -20.15 -1.05
N ILE A 359 20.00 -20.91 -0.13
CA ILE A 359 19.72 -20.76 1.30
C ILE A 359 20.75 -19.79 1.88
N VAL A 360 20.30 -18.73 2.55
CA VAL A 360 21.21 -17.72 3.12
C VAL A 360 22.12 -18.37 4.17
N PRO A 361 23.46 -18.27 4.03
CA PRO A 361 24.40 -18.81 5.01
C PRO A 361 24.32 -18.13 6.38
N GLN A 362 25.06 -18.65 7.36
CA GLN A 362 25.15 -18.09 8.72
C GLN A 362 26.16 -16.93 8.84
N GLU A 363 26.90 -16.64 7.77
CA GLU A 363 27.95 -15.62 7.70
C GLU A 363 27.80 -14.78 6.43
N ASP A 364 28.47 -13.63 6.43
CA ASP A 364 28.47 -12.73 5.28
C ASP A 364 29.03 -13.44 4.05
N THR A 365 28.37 -13.26 2.90
CA THR A 365 28.68 -14.05 1.70
C THR A 365 28.69 -13.21 0.43
N LEU A 366 29.55 -13.61 -0.51
CA LEU A 366 29.64 -13.05 -1.85
C LEU A 366 29.01 -14.03 -2.84
N ILE A 367 28.02 -13.55 -3.59
CA ILE A 367 27.38 -14.27 -4.69
C ILE A 367 27.85 -13.66 -5.99
N GLU A 368 28.56 -14.44 -6.80
CA GLU A 368 29.00 -14.05 -8.13
C GLU A 368 28.13 -14.72 -9.21
N ASP A 369 27.50 -13.90 -10.03
CA ASP A 369 26.60 -14.33 -11.09
C ASP A 369 27.02 -13.79 -12.46
N THR A 370 26.47 -14.40 -13.51
CA THR A 370 26.55 -13.89 -14.87
C THR A 370 25.19 -14.04 -15.52
N ILE A 371 24.73 -12.94 -16.12
CA ILE A 371 23.50 -12.92 -16.91
C ILE A 371 23.87 -13.32 -18.33
N SER A 372 23.21 -14.36 -18.84
CA SER A 372 23.47 -14.87 -20.19
C SER A 372 22.89 -13.95 -21.25
N ASN A 373 21.60 -13.61 -21.14
CA ASN A 373 20.90 -12.83 -22.14
C ASN A 373 19.65 -12.13 -21.57
N TRP A 374 19.23 -11.07 -22.26
CA TRP A 374 17.96 -10.36 -22.04
C TRP A 374 16.91 -10.67 -23.10
N THR A 375 17.36 -11.02 -24.31
CA THR A 375 16.54 -11.14 -25.53
C THR A 375 16.52 -12.56 -26.07
N MET A 376 15.35 -13.07 -26.46
CA MET A 376 15.25 -14.43 -27.00
C MET A 376 15.91 -14.55 -28.38
N LYS A 377 16.42 -15.74 -28.71
CA LYS A 377 16.88 -16.07 -30.06
C LYS A 377 15.73 -15.85 -31.06
N ASN A 378 16.01 -15.17 -32.18
CA ASN A 378 15.04 -14.79 -33.21
C ASN A 378 13.95 -13.79 -32.78
N SER A 379 14.25 -12.94 -31.79
CA SER A 379 13.43 -11.77 -31.47
C SER A 379 14.30 -10.54 -31.41
N ALA A 380 13.73 -9.38 -31.70
CA ALA A 380 14.45 -8.11 -31.60
C ALA A 380 13.72 -7.19 -30.61
N PRO A 381 14.47 -6.40 -29.82
CA PRO A 381 13.89 -5.55 -28.80
C PRO A 381 13.07 -4.41 -29.43
N ILE A 382 12.12 -3.89 -28.66
CA ILE A 382 11.33 -2.72 -29.01
C ILE A 382 11.73 -1.57 -28.09
N SER A 383 12.30 -0.51 -28.66
CA SER A 383 12.66 0.68 -27.91
C SER A 383 11.56 1.73 -28.01
N PHE A 384 11.14 2.27 -26.87
CA PHE A 384 10.28 3.42 -26.71
C PHE A 384 11.15 4.62 -26.34
N ASP A 385 11.04 5.69 -27.12
CA ASP A 385 11.70 6.97 -26.90
C ASP A 385 10.62 8.04 -26.95
N ILE A 386 10.19 8.48 -25.77
CA ILE A 386 9.05 9.36 -25.64
C ILE A 386 9.46 10.74 -25.14
N THR A 387 8.70 11.74 -25.56
CA THR A 387 8.72 13.07 -24.96
C THR A 387 7.40 13.33 -24.23
N VAL A 388 7.46 14.09 -23.14
CA VAL A 388 6.29 14.43 -22.33
C VAL A 388 6.02 15.93 -22.36
N PRO A 389 4.77 16.37 -22.11
CA PRO A 389 4.41 17.78 -22.10
C PRO A 389 5.25 18.61 -21.12
N GLU A 390 5.46 19.90 -21.42
CA GLU A 390 6.29 20.79 -20.60
C GLU A 390 5.75 20.98 -19.17
N ASP A 391 4.43 20.93 -19.01
CA ASP A 391 3.70 21.02 -17.74
C ASP A 391 3.79 19.75 -16.89
N THR A 392 4.41 18.66 -17.39
CA THR A 392 4.66 17.45 -16.57
C THR A 392 5.52 17.82 -15.35
N PRO A 393 5.06 17.59 -14.10
CA PRO A 393 5.85 17.89 -12.90
C PRO A 393 7.22 17.20 -12.95
N ASN A 394 8.29 17.93 -12.58
CA ASN A 394 9.67 17.41 -12.70
C ASN A 394 9.99 16.23 -11.79
N VAL A 395 9.20 16.13 -10.74
CA VAL A 395 9.18 15.17 -9.64
C VAL A 395 8.37 13.92 -9.98
N ASP A 396 7.48 14.01 -10.98
CA ASP A 396 6.77 12.85 -11.48
C ASP A 396 7.71 11.92 -12.25
N PHE A 397 7.47 10.63 -12.07
CA PHE A 397 8.03 9.56 -12.88
C PHE A 397 7.06 9.18 -13.99
N VAL A 398 7.60 8.78 -15.13
CA VAL A 398 6.78 8.23 -16.23
C VAL A 398 6.94 6.72 -16.24
N SER A 399 5.82 6.02 -16.34
CA SER A 399 5.76 4.56 -16.36
C SER A 399 5.09 4.09 -17.64
N ILE A 400 5.55 2.95 -18.14
CA ILE A 400 4.89 2.21 -19.21
C ILE A 400 4.12 1.05 -18.59
N GLN A 401 2.89 0.81 -19.04
CA GLN A 401 2.13 -0.39 -18.67
C GLN A 401 1.83 -1.20 -19.91
N LEU A 402 1.95 -2.52 -19.80
CA LEU A 402 1.78 -3.46 -20.89
C LEU A 402 0.49 -4.28 -20.70
N LYS A 403 -0.24 -4.52 -21.79
CA LYS A 403 -1.50 -5.29 -21.84
C LYS A 403 -1.37 -6.48 -22.78
N PRO A 404 -0.90 -7.64 -22.29
CA PRO A 404 -1.05 -8.91 -22.99
C PRO A 404 -2.54 -9.33 -23.06
N VAL A 405 -2.81 -10.46 -23.73
CA VAL A 405 -4.17 -10.96 -23.99
C VAL A 405 -5.03 -11.18 -22.73
N TYR A 406 -4.41 -11.36 -21.57
CA TYR A 406 -5.07 -11.64 -20.29
C TYR A 406 -5.29 -10.40 -19.41
N GLY A 407 -4.95 -9.19 -19.88
CA GLY A 407 -5.22 -7.93 -19.19
C GLY A 407 -3.98 -7.07 -18.93
N TRP A 408 -4.17 -5.94 -18.26
CA TRP A 408 -3.08 -5.04 -17.86
C TRP A 408 -2.16 -5.72 -16.84
N THR A 409 -0.85 -5.57 -17.01
CA THR A 409 0.18 -5.94 -16.02
C THR A 409 0.51 -4.75 -15.11
N GLU A 410 1.37 -4.92 -14.11
CA GLU A 410 1.83 -3.80 -13.28
C GLU A 410 2.66 -2.78 -14.11
N PRO A 411 2.55 -1.46 -13.84
CA PRO A 411 3.36 -0.46 -14.52
C PRO A 411 4.85 -0.60 -14.19
N ILE A 412 5.70 -0.29 -15.18
CA ILE A 412 7.16 -0.33 -15.06
C ILE A 412 7.69 1.10 -15.24
N PRO A 413 8.46 1.62 -14.27
CA PRO A 413 9.08 2.94 -14.39
C PRO A 413 10.02 3.02 -15.60
N MET A 414 9.84 4.05 -16.44
CA MET A 414 10.71 4.36 -17.57
C MET A 414 11.97 5.09 -17.10
N TRP A 415 12.97 5.19 -17.97
CA TRP A 415 14.25 5.83 -17.66
C TRP A 415 14.23 7.30 -18.10
N LYS A 416 14.55 8.21 -17.18
CA LYS A 416 14.67 9.64 -17.48
C LYS A 416 15.95 9.88 -18.29
N LEU A 417 15.82 10.24 -19.56
CA LEU A 417 16.93 10.49 -20.48
C LEU A 417 17.27 12.00 -20.59
N GLY A 418 16.38 12.86 -20.11
CA GLY A 418 16.50 14.32 -20.08
C GLY A 418 15.30 14.94 -19.37
N ASN A 419 15.18 16.27 -19.33
CA ASN A 419 14.11 16.94 -18.56
C ASN A 419 12.70 16.45 -18.91
N LYS A 420 12.43 16.14 -20.19
CA LYS A 420 11.11 15.70 -20.68
C LYS A 420 11.19 14.51 -21.63
N ARG A 421 12.32 13.80 -21.65
CA ARG A 421 12.54 12.65 -22.55
C ARG A 421 12.74 11.40 -21.72
N TRP A 422 12.01 10.34 -22.06
CA TRP A 422 11.99 9.09 -21.33
C TRP A 422 12.21 7.90 -22.28
N GLY A 423 12.86 6.87 -21.79
CA GLY A 423 13.20 5.68 -22.55
C GLY A 423 12.74 4.39 -21.88
N PHE A 424 12.35 3.41 -22.67
CA PHE A 424 12.15 2.03 -22.23
C PHE A 424 12.51 1.08 -23.36
N ILE A 425 13.06 -0.09 -23.05
CA ILE A 425 13.32 -1.13 -24.06
C ILE A 425 12.68 -2.42 -23.59
N LEU A 426 11.76 -2.95 -24.39
CA LEU A 426 11.14 -4.26 -24.19
C LEU A 426 11.98 -5.34 -24.88
N ASN A 427 12.64 -6.17 -24.10
CA ASN A 427 13.52 -7.26 -24.53
C ASN A 427 12.83 -8.63 -24.50
N SER A 428 12.04 -8.89 -23.47
CA SER A 428 11.39 -10.17 -23.21
C SER A 428 10.24 -10.03 -22.21
N PRO A 429 9.32 -11.02 -22.12
CA PRO A 429 9.02 -12.05 -23.12
C PRO A 429 8.22 -11.47 -24.31
N LEU A 430 8.76 -11.58 -25.53
CA LEU A 430 8.09 -11.10 -26.76
C LEU A 430 7.11 -12.11 -27.38
N MET A 431 7.01 -13.32 -26.84
CA MET A 431 6.06 -14.35 -27.31
C MET A 431 4.59 -14.00 -27.05
N PHE A 432 4.30 -13.01 -26.20
CA PHE A 432 2.95 -12.48 -25.97
C PHE A 432 2.53 -11.40 -26.98
N ALA A 433 3.39 -11.09 -27.96
CA ALA A 433 3.30 -9.85 -28.72
C ALA A 433 2.42 -9.89 -29.96
N GLU A 434 1.73 -10.99 -30.28
CA GLU A 434 0.80 -10.98 -31.43
C GLU A 434 -0.39 -10.02 -31.22
N ARG A 435 -0.66 -9.59 -29.97
CA ARG A 435 -1.66 -8.56 -29.61
C ARG A 435 -1.31 -7.78 -28.33
N LEU A 436 -0.05 -7.38 -28.16
CA LEU A 436 0.33 -6.57 -27.01
C LEU A 436 -0.18 -5.14 -27.20
N HIS A 437 -0.65 -4.50 -26.13
CA HIS A 437 -0.90 -3.06 -26.12
C HIS A 437 -0.10 -2.40 -25.00
N TYR A 438 0.07 -1.09 -25.07
CA TYR A 438 0.77 -0.32 -24.05
C TYR A 438 0.06 1.01 -23.76
N ARG A 439 0.44 1.62 -22.64
CA ARG A 439 0.11 3.01 -22.32
C ARG A 439 1.19 3.64 -21.46
N PHE A 440 1.18 4.96 -21.39
CA PHE A 440 2.01 5.73 -20.47
C PHE A 440 1.17 6.36 -19.37
N CYS A 441 1.70 6.44 -18.17
CA CYS A 441 1.09 7.12 -17.04
C CYS A 441 2.14 7.75 -16.13
N ARG A 442 1.71 8.68 -15.28
CA ARG A 442 2.56 9.29 -14.25
C ARG A 442 2.52 8.47 -12.96
N ASN A 443 3.66 8.35 -12.28
CA ASN A 443 3.83 7.75 -10.94
C ASN A 443 3.20 6.36 -10.77
N ASP A 444 3.28 5.49 -11.78
CA ASP A 444 2.62 4.17 -11.81
C ASP A 444 1.07 4.23 -11.69
N GLN A 445 0.44 5.39 -11.86
CA GLN A 445 -1.02 5.58 -11.74
C GLN A 445 -1.76 5.35 -13.05
N CYS A 446 -1.49 4.22 -13.68
CA CYS A 446 -2.14 3.82 -14.92
C CYS A 446 -3.62 3.48 -14.65
N GLY A 447 -4.51 4.19 -15.34
CA GLY A 447 -5.96 4.23 -15.12
C GLY A 447 -6.46 5.55 -14.53
N SER A 448 -5.58 6.35 -13.91
CA SER A 448 -5.93 7.63 -13.26
C SER A 448 -5.12 8.81 -13.78
N ALA A 449 -3.82 8.64 -14.05
CA ALA A 449 -2.90 9.69 -14.54
C ALA A 449 -2.24 9.30 -15.89
N ASP A 450 -3.03 8.69 -16.78
CA ASP A 450 -2.56 8.23 -18.10
C ASP A 450 -2.27 9.38 -19.07
N SER A 451 -1.57 9.07 -20.18
CA SER A 451 -1.67 9.86 -21.41
C SER A 451 -3.15 9.98 -21.80
N ILE A 452 -3.56 11.17 -22.26
CA ILE A 452 -4.96 11.46 -22.64
C ILE A 452 -5.51 10.48 -23.69
N GLU A 453 -4.65 9.93 -24.55
CA GLU A 453 -5.01 8.99 -25.62
C GLU A 453 -5.45 7.62 -25.09
N THR A 454 -4.92 7.23 -23.93
CA THR A 454 -5.13 5.91 -23.31
C THR A 454 -5.78 5.99 -21.94
N ARG A 455 -6.49 7.09 -21.68
CA ARG A 455 -7.05 7.43 -20.38
C ARG A 455 -8.08 6.43 -19.88
N GLY A 456 -7.99 6.12 -18.59
CA GLY A 456 -8.99 5.35 -17.86
C GLY A 456 -8.69 3.85 -17.79
N PRO A 457 -9.34 3.12 -16.87
CA PRO A 457 -9.07 1.70 -16.65
C PRO A 457 -9.48 0.79 -17.82
N GLU A 458 -10.56 1.16 -18.52
CA GLU A 458 -11.17 0.34 -19.58
C GLU A 458 -10.51 0.50 -20.96
N ASN A 459 -9.58 1.45 -21.11
CA ASN A 459 -8.93 1.71 -22.40
C ASN A 459 -8.13 0.47 -22.88
N SER A 460 -8.12 0.23 -24.19
CA SER A 460 -7.37 -0.88 -24.79
C SER A 460 -5.86 -0.66 -24.82
N GLY A 461 -5.40 0.58 -24.70
CA GLY A 461 -4.02 0.99 -24.97
C GLY A 461 -3.74 1.15 -26.46
N LEU A 462 -2.51 1.55 -26.76
CA LEU A 462 -1.96 1.62 -28.11
C LEU A 462 -1.45 0.24 -28.53
N PRO A 463 -1.79 -0.25 -29.74
CA PRO A 463 -1.38 -1.58 -30.19
C PRO A 463 0.11 -1.61 -30.53
N ILE A 464 0.76 -2.73 -30.23
CA ILE A 464 2.13 -3.03 -30.64
C ILE A 464 2.27 -4.51 -31.02
N SER A 465 3.10 -4.79 -32.03
CA SER A 465 3.41 -6.15 -32.44
C SER A 465 4.91 -6.41 -32.40
N SER A 466 5.32 -7.64 -32.10
CA SER A 466 6.73 -8.04 -32.22
C SER A 466 7.14 -8.21 -33.68
N SER A 467 8.43 -8.03 -33.94
CA SER A 467 9.06 -8.27 -35.24
C SER A 467 10.39 -9.00 -35.03
N LEU A 468 10.88 -9.66 -36.09
CA LEU A 468 12.24 -10.21 -36.14
C LEU A 468 13.31 -9.09 -36.20
N PHE A 469 12.91 -7.86 -36.49
CA PHE A 469 13.78 -6.68 -36.59
C PHE A 469 13.50 -5.71 -35.45
N SER A 470 14.54 -5.00 -35.00
CA SER A 470 14.44 -4.02 -33.92
C SER A 470 13.46 -2.92 -34.31
N GLN A 471 12.58 -2.55 -33.38
CA GLN A 471 11.59 -1.50 -33.58
C GLN A 471 11.91 -0.31 -32.69
N SER A 472 11.78 0.89 -33.24
CA SER A 472 11.89 2.14 -32.49
C SER A 472 10.57 2.88 -32.58
N ILE A 473 9.88 2.95 -31.44
CA ILE A 473 8.68 3.74 -31.24
C ILE A 473 9.12 5.09 -30.69
N LYS A 474 8.82 6.14 -31.44
CA LYS A 474 9.05 7.53 -31.03
C LYS A 474 7.71 8.21 -30.88
N GLU A 475 7.42 8.66 -29.66
CA GLU A 475 6.13 9.26 -29.34
C GLU A 475 6.28 10.57 -28.57
N SER A 476 5.25 11.38 -28.63
CA SER A 476 5.08 12.52 -27.75
C SER A 476 3.76 12.30 -27.03
N VAL A 477 3.80 12.20 -25.70
CA VAL A 477 2.58 12.25 -24.90
C VAL A 477 2.01 13.65 -25.09
N PRO A 478 0.79 13.81 -25.62
CA PRO A 478 0.27 15.14 -25.97
C PRO A 478 -0.21 15.91 -24.73
N ALA A 479 -0.83 15.22 -23.78
CA ALA A 479 -1.29 15.74 -22.50
C ALA A 479 -1.51 14.60 -21.51
N TRP A 480 -1.49 14.91 -20.22
CA TRP A 480 -1.84 13.96 -19.16
C TRP A 480 -3.31 14.11 -18.76
N ALA A 481 -3.96 12.98 -18.48
CA ALA A 481 -5.26 12.96 -17.85
C ALA A 481 -5.25 13.82 -16.58
N TRP A 482 -6.17 14.77 -16.51
CA TRP A 482 -6.38 15.66 -15.37
C TRP A 482 -5.17 16.55 -15.01
N LEU A 483 -4.32 16.95 -15.95
CA LEU A 483 -3.23 17.90 -15.65
C LEU A 483 -3.42 19.28 -16.30
N ASP A 484 -4.09 19.35 -17.46
CA ASP A 484 -4.26 20.60 -18.21
C ASP A 484 -5.73 21.06 -18.19
N ARG A 485 -5.99 22.19 -17.51
CA ARG A 485 -7.20 23.02 -17.74
C ARG A 485 -6.85 24.50 -17.52
N SER A 486 -7.01 25.27 -18.59
CA SER A 486 -6.96 26.74 -18.64
C SER A 486 -8.16 27.41 -17.94
N GLN A 487 -8.54 26.97 -16.74
CA GLN A 487 -9.57 27.66 -15.96
C GLN A 487 -8.99 28.95 -15.39
N GLN A 488 -9.51 30.09 -15.86
CA GLN A 488 -9.22 31.38 -15.25
C GLN A 488 -9.89 31.43 -13.87
N LEU A 489 -9.08 31.28 -12.83
CA LEU A 489 -9.54 31.34 -11.45
C LEU A 489 -9.93 32.76 -11.08
N GLN A 490 -11.02 32.89 -10.34
CA GLN A 490 -11.40 34.17 -9.76
C GLN A 490 -10.62 34.37 -8.46
N GLU A 491 -10.01 35.54 -8.30
CA GLU A 491 -9.43 35.94 -7.02
C GLU A 491 -10.53 35.98 -5.97
N ILE A 492 -10.34 35.23 -4.88
CA ILE A 492 -11.23 35.27 -3.72
C ILE A 492 -10.53 36.09 -2.64
N ALA A 493 -11.21 37.12 -2.14
CA ALA A 493 -10.76 37.87 -0.98
C ALA A 493 -10.74 36.94 0.24
N THR A 494 -9.56 36.76 0.83
CA THR A 494 -9.38 36.07 2.11
C THR A 494 -9.52 37.07 3.25
N ALA A 495 -10.19 36.68 4.33
CA ALA A 495 -10.24 37.50 5.54
C ALA A 495 -8.88 37.56 6.23
N GLU A 496 -8.74 38.52 7.15
CA GLU A 496 -7.63 38.53 8.10
C GLU A 496 -7.71 37.28 8.99
N VAL A 497 -6.65 36.48 8.96
CA VAL A 497 -6.62 35.17 9.63
C VAL A 497 -6.22 35.34 11.10
N GLN A 498 -7.04 34.81 12.00
CA GLN A 498 -6.76 34.80 13.44
C GLN A 498 -5.90 33.60 13.81
N ALA A 499 -4.69 33.87 14.31
CA ALA A 499 -3.78 32.86 14.83
C ALA A 499 -4.38 32.12 16.05
N ARG A 500 -3.92 30.89 16.30
CA ARG A 500 -4.46 30.01 17.35
C ARG A 500 -3.40 29.66 18.40
N GLU A 501 -3.43 30.40 19.50
CA GLU A 501 -2.47 30.33 20.63
C GLU A 501 -2.47 29.00 21.42
N ASN A 502 -3.51 28.16 21.29
CA ASN A 502 -3.62 26.89 22.03
C ASN A 502 -3.27 25.67 21.17
N GLY A 503 -2.54 25.89 20.07
CA GLY A 503 -2.32 24.90 19.02
C GLY A 503 -3.58 24.68 18.17
N PHE A 504 -3.37 24.33 16.91
CA PHE A 504 -4.45 24.05 15.97
C PHE A 504 -4.11 22.82 15.13
N PHE A 505 -5.08 21.93 14.96
CA PHE A 505 -4.94 20.72 14.16
C PHE A 505 -5.19 21.08 12.68
N ALA A 506 -4.13 21.48 11.96
CA ALA A 506 -4.16 21.78 10.53
C ALA A 506 -3.66 20.58 9.74
N ALA A 507 -4.59 19.80 9.19
CA ALA A 507 -4.26 18.48 8.66
C ALA A 507 -4.73 18.24 7.23
N VAL A 508 -4.12 17.21 6.65
CA VAL A 508 -4.56 16.57 5.41
C VAL A 508 -4.88 15.11 5.74
N GLU A 509 -6.04 14.63 5.32
CA GLU A 509 -6.43 13.22 5.41
C GLU A 509 -6.28 12.53 4.06
N LEU A 510 -5.48 11.47 4.04
CA LEU A 510 -5.29 10.65 2.85
C LEU A 510 -6.56 9.88 2.53
N GLN A 511 -6.83 9.68 1.24
CA GLN A 511 -7.86 8.76 0.79
C GLN A 511 -7.53 7.32 1.25
N PRO A 512 -8.51 6.50 1.70
CA PRO A 512 -8.29 5.13 2.17
C PRO A 512 -8.04 4.14 1.02
N ILE A 513 -6.96 4.36 0.28
CA ILE A 513 -6.52 3.52 -0.84
C ILE A 513 -5.06 3.14 -0.66
N TYR A 514 -4.71 1.96 -1.19
CA TYR A 514 -3.35 1.47 -1.17
C TYR A 514 -3.05 0.68 -2.44
N HIS A 515 -1.83 0.85 -2.92
CA HIS A 515 -1.22 -0.05 -3.87
C HIS A 515 0.28 -0.14 -3.54
N PRO A 516 0.93 -1.31 -3.67
CA PRO A 516 2.34 -1.47 -3.29
C PRO A 516 3.31 -0.53 -4.00
N SER A 517 2.97 -0.05 -5.21
CA SER A 517 3.78 0.91 -5.96
C SER A 517 3.86 2.29 -5.29
N TYR A 518 2.92 2.63 -4.40
CA TYR A 518 2.87 3.96 -3.76
C TYR A 518 4.08 4.21 -2.85
N ASN A 519 4.69 3.14 -2.32
CA ASN A 519 5.88 3.24 -1.47
C ASN A 519 7.03 4.02 -2.11
N ALA A 520 7.23 3.86 -3.42
CA ALA A 520 8.31 4.52 -4.13
C ALA A 520 8.11 6.05 -4.22
N HIS A 521 6.87 6.50 -4.09
CA HIS A 521 6.46 7.90 -4.27
C HIS A 521 6.21 8.60 -2.93
N TYR A 522 6.14 7.85 -1.83
CA TYR A 522 5.70 8.35 -0.53
C TYR A 522 6.55 9.52 0.01
N ALA A 523 7.88 9.45 -0.15
CA ALA A 523 8.77 10.53 0.30
C ALA A 523 8.45 11.87 -0.38
N TYR A 524 8.20 11.86 -1.68
CA TYR A 524 7.86 13.05 -2.46
C TYR A 524 6.49 13.61 -2.05
N ILE A 525 5.51 12.73 -1.84
CA ILE A 525 4.16 13.10 -1.37
C ILE A 525 4.24 13.86 -0.05
N LEU A 526 5.10 13.41 0.88
CA LEU A 526 5.27 14.09 2.15
C LEU A 526 5.90 15.48 1.99
N ASP A 527 6.83 15.64 1.05
CA ASP A 527 7.43 16.95 0.75
C ASP A 527 6.38 17.93 0.20
N GLU A 528 5.42 17.47 -0.62
CA GLU A 528 4.29 18.28 -1.08
C GLU A 528 3.32 18.64 0.04
N ILE A 529 2.99 17.69 0.93
CA ILE A 529 2.10 17.94 2.07
C ILE A 529 2.71 18.96 3.02
N GLN A 530 4.04 18.95 3.22
CA GLN A 530 4.73 19.99 3.99
C GLN A 530 4.57 21.38 3.36
N GLN A 531 4.53 21.50 2.04
CA GLN A 531 4.32 22.79 1.35
C GLN A 531 2.90 23.35 1.54
N LEU A 532 1.96 22.54 2.02
CA LEU A 532 0.65 23.01 2.46
C LEU A 532 0.68 23.67 3.84
N ASN A 533 1.85 23.76 4.49
CA ASN A 533 2.00 24.23 5.88
C ASN A 533 1.15 23.44 6.89
N ALA A 534 0.73 22.22 6.54
CA ALA A 534 0.05 21.33 7.46
C ALA A 534 1.01 20.91 8.58
N ASN A 535 0.50 20.71 9.80
CA ASN A 535 1.26 20.19 10.93
C ASN A 535 0.84 18.75 11.33
N TRP A 536 -0.16 18.20 10.65
CA TRP A 536 -0.67 16.84 10.84
C TRP A 536 -0.94 16.15 9.51
N LEU A 537 -0.65 14.84 9.47
CA LEU A 537 -1.07 13.93 8.41
C LEU A 537 -1.97 12.84 9.01
N ILE A 538 -3.16 12.66 8.46
CA ILE A 538 -4.04 11.54 8.81
C ILE A 538 -3.86 10.42 7.79
N LEU A 539 -3.29 9.30 8.24
CA LEU A 539 -3.16 8.08 7.46
C LEU A 539 -4.41 7.22 7.62
N THR A 540 -4.91 6.66 6.53
CA THR A 540 -6.17 5.88 6.50
C THR A 540 -5.91 4.42 6.10
N PRO A 541 -5.11 3.65 6.88
CA PRO A 541 -4.82 2.26 6.56
C PRO A 541 -6.10 1.41 6.55
N THR A 542 -6.11 0.33 5.76
CA THR A 542 -7.31 -0.46 5.56
C THR A 542 -7.16 -1.92 5.96
N TRP A 543 -8.28 -2.56 6.32
CA TRP A 543 -8.49 -4.02 6.30
C TRP A 543 -9.70 -4.31 5.42
N THR A 544 -9.78 -5.50 4.82
CA THR A 544 -10.86 -5.85 3.89
C THR A 544 -11.88 -6.82 4.49
N TYR A 545 -13.17 -6.54 4.30
CA TYR A 545 -14.23 -7.53 4.51
C TYR A 545 -14.27 -8.54 3.37
N THR A 546 -13.77 -9.76 3.61
CA THR A 546 -13.65 -10.82 2.58
C THR A 546 -14.83 -11.79 2.57
N ARG A 547 -15.62 -11.82 3.65
CA ARG A 547 -16.78 -12.71 3.80
C ARG A 547 -17.86 -12.06 4.66
N LEU A 548 -19.12 -12.37 4.36
CA LEU A 548 -20.30 -11.90 5.11
C LEU A 548 -20.74 -12.87 6.22
N THR A 549 -20.63 -14.20 6.01
CA THR A 549 -21.18 -15.20 6.93
C THR A 549 -20.22 -16.37 7.17
N PRO A 550 -19.64 -16.50 8.39
CA PRO A 550 -19.54 -15.43 9.39
C PRO A 550 -18.66 -14.28 8.84
N PRO A 551 -18.83 -13.05 9.37
CA PRO A 551 -18.14 -11.89 8.84
C PRO A 551 -16.64 -12.00 9.10
N THR A 552 -15.84 -11.72 8.07
CA THR A 552 -14.37 -11.74 8.16
C THR A 552 -13.82 -10.40 7.72
N LEU A 553 -13.16 -9.70 8.64
CA LEU A 553 -12.36 -8.49 8.38
C LEU A 553 -10.89 -8.87 8.58
N GLU A 554 -10.09 -8.79 7.52
CA GLU A 554 -8.69 -9.26 7.52
C GLU A 554 -7.80 -8.42 6.60
N LEU A 555 -6.49 -8.50 6.80
CA LEU A 555 -5.51 -7.89 5.90
C LEU A 555 -5.41 -8.68 4.59
N MET A 556 -5.54 -7.99 3.46
CA MET A 556 -5.26 -8.54 2.14
C MET A 556 -3.98 -7.92 1.57
N PRO A 557 -2.86 -8.67 1.50
CA PRO A 557 -1.65 -8.20 0.83
C PRO A 557 -1.93 -7.60 -0.54
N GLY A 558 -1.23 -6.52 -0.88
CA GLY A 558 -1.40 -5.78 -2.13
C GLY A 558 -2.62 -4.85 -2.18
N ASN A 559 -3.57 -4.98 -1.26
CA ASN A 559 -4.74 -4.10 -1.17
C ASN A 559 -4.79 -3.30 0.14
N ASP A 560 -4.25 -3.88 1.21
CA ASP A 560 -4.18 -3.30 2.54
C ASP A 560 -2.70 -3.09 2.91
N PRO A 561 -2.31 -1.91 3.43
CA PRO A 561 -0.94 -1.65 3.83
C PRO A 561 -0.57 -2.47 5.09
N LEU A 562 0.57 -3.16 5.04
CA LEU A 562 1.09 -3.93 6.18
C LEU A 562 1.94 -3.05 7.10
N TRP A 563 2.31 -3.53 8.30
CA TRP A 563 3.27 -2.78 9.15
C TRP A 563 4.61 -2.53 8.45
N PHE A 564 4.99 -3.41 7.52
CA PHE A 564 6.17 -3.23 6.67
C PHE A 564 6.10 -1.95 5.81
N ASP A 565 4.91 -1.49 5.43
CA ASP A 565 4.71 -0.21 4.73
C ASP A 565 4.48 0.93 5.73
N LEU A 566 3.60 0.72 6.71
CA LEU A 566 3.12 1.77 7.61
C LEU A 566 4.21 2.29 8.56
N LEU A 567 5.09 1.42 9.08
CA LEU A 567 6.16 1.84 9.98
C LEU A 567 7.15 2.81 9.29
N PRO A 568 7.68 2.49 8.08
CA PRO A 568 8.46 3.45 7.32
C PRO A 568 7.72 4.74 6.96
N TRP A 569 6.41 4.67 6.66
CA TRP A 569 5.61 5.85 6.34
C TRP A 569 5.49 6.80 7.53
N ILE A 570 5.09 6.28 8.70
CA ILE A 570 4.95 7.06 9.93
C ILE A 570 6.30 7.66 10.33
N ARG A 571 7.40 6.89 10.23
CA ARG A 571 8.74 7.38 10.51
C ARG A 571 9.13 8.54 9.58
N GLN A 572 8.94 8.39 8.28
CA GLN A 572 9.29 9.45 7.31
C GLN A 572 8.44 10.71 7.48
N THR A 573 7.19 10.58 7.93
CA THR A 573 6.31 11.70 8.24
C THR A 573 6.78 12.44 9.49
N THR A 574 7.12 11.72 10.55
CA THR A 574 7.63 12.32 11.80
C THR A 574 9.02 12.94 11.64
N GLU A 575 9.91 12.36 10.83
CA GLU A 575 11.22 12.93 10.44
C GLU A 575 11.08 14.27 9.70
N ARG A 576 9.92 14.51 9.09
CA ARG A 576 9.53 15.77 8.43
C ARG A 576 8.82 16.77 9.38
N GLY A 577 8.74 16.46 10.67
CA GLY A 577 8.12 17.34 11.66
C GLY A 577 6.58 17.37 11.61
N LEU A 578 5.96 16.48 10.83
CA LEU A 578 4.50 16.32 10.83
C LEU A 578 4.09 15.36 11.95
N ASN A 579 3.01 15.69 12.67
CA ASN A 579 2.34 14.75 13.56
C ASN A 579 1.50 13.76 12.74
N VAL A 580 1.27 12.57 13.29
CA VAL A 580 0.55 11.50 12.60
C VAL A 580 -0.69 11.08 13.37
N ALA A 581 -1.84 11.07 12.70
CA ALA A 581 -3.04 10.39 13.18
C ALA A 581 -3.30 9.15 12.31
N LEU A 582 -3.65 8.02 12.94
CA LEU A 582 -4.14 6.85 12.22
C LEU A 582 -5.68 6.85 12.23
N PHE A 583 -6.32 6.81 11.07
CA PHE A 583 -7.76 6.70 10.91
C PHE A 583 -8.13 5.46 10.09
N PRO A 584 -7.97 4.25 10.66
CA PRO A 584 -8.15 3.03 9.90
C PRO A 584 -9.58 2.87 9.37
N GLN A 585 -9.72 2.49 8.11
CA GLN A 585 -11.01 2.29 7.42
C GLN A 585 -11.20 0.83 6.97
N PRO A 586 -12.42 0.27 7.00
CA PRO A 586 -12.69 -0.99 6.33
C PRO A 586 -12.81 -0.78 4.82
N ARG A 587 -12.37 -1.77 4.05
CA ARG A 587 -12.64 -1.89 2.62
C ARG A 587 -13.70 -2.97 2.40
N PHE A 588 -14.67 -2.69 1.54
CA PHE A 588 -15.73 -3.63 1.17
C PHE A 588 -15.52 -4.11 -0.27
N LEU A 589 -15.74 -5.41 -0.52
CA LEU A 589 -15.67 -5.99 -1.88
C LEU A 589 -16.98 -5.79 -2.68
N MET A 590 -17.96 -5.14 -2.08
CA MET A 590 -19.24 -4.71 -2.66
C MET A 590 -19.60 -3.36 -2.06
N GLU A 591 -20.70 -2.76 -2.52
CA GLU A 591 -21.17 -1.50 -1.95
C GLU A 591 -21.48 -1.67 -0.45
N GLN A 592 -21.10 -0.69 0.36
CA GLN A 592 -21.15 -0.77 1.82
C GLN A 592 -22.58 -1.00 2.33
N SER A 593 -23.55 -0.31 1.78
CA SER A 593 -24.95 -0.43 2.16
C SER A 593 -25.53 -1.79 1.76
N GLU A 594 -25.16 -2.33 0.59
CA GLU A 594 -25.46 -3.70 0.17
C GLU A 594 -24.85 -4.73 1.13
N TRP A 595 -23.59 -4.55 1.52
CA TRP A 595 -22.92 -5.42 2.50
C TRP A 595 -23.70 -5.45 3.81
N TRP A 596 -24.10 -4.27 4.31
CA TRP A 596 -24.88 -4.15 5.54
C TRP A 596 -26.30 -4.67 5.42
N GLN A 597 -26.96 -4.62 4.25
CA GLN A 597 -28.33 -5.11 4.05
C GLN A 597 -28.39 -6.64 3.88
N THR A 598 -27.41 -7.22 3.19
CA THR A 598 -27.39 -8.65 2.85
C THR A 598 -26.81 -9.55 3.94
N ALA A 599 -26.12 -9.01 4.95
CA ALA A 599 -25.65 -9.77 6.11
C ALA A 599 -26.80 -10.43 6.92
N THR A 600 -26.48 -11.44 7.75
CA THR A 600 -27.51 -12.10 8.57
C THR A 600 -27.90 -11.29 9.80
N ARG A 601 -26.91 -10.61 10.43
CA ARG A 601 -27.09 -9.68 11.57
C ARG A 601 -27.91 -10.24 12.74
N ASP A 602 -27.94 -11.55 12.91
CA ASP A 602 -28.46 -12.19 14.11
C ASP A 602 -27.44 -12.10 15.27
N PHE A 603 -27.86 -12.44 16.48
CA PHE A 603 -27.01 -12.27 17.66
C PHE A 603 -25.63 -12.95 17.54
N PRO A 604 -25.51 -14.21 17.06
CA PRO A 604 -24.20 -14.83 16.81
C PRO A 604 -23.34 -14.08 15.79
N TRP A 605 -23.93 -13.58 14.71
CA TRP A 605 -23.21 -12.78 13.71
C TRP A 605 -22.63 -11.51 14.33
N TRP A 606 -23.41 -10.81 15.17
CA TRP A 606 -22.95 -9.62 15.87
C TRP A 606 -21.81 -9.89 16.84
N GLN A 607 -21.80 -11.03 17.53
CA GLN A 607 -20.66 -11.40 18.38
C GLN A 607 -19.36 -11.49 17.55
N VAL A 608 -19.42 -12.18 16.41
CA VAL A 608 -18.26 -12.29 15.51
C VAL A 608 -17.88 -10.93 14.93
N TRP A 609 -18.85 -10.12 14.53
CA TRP A 609 -18.59 -8.79 13.98
C TRP A 609 -17.85 -7.89 14.98
N PHE A 610 -18.33 -7.79 16.23
CA PHE A 610 -17.66 -7.00 17.27
C PHE A 610 -16.27 -7.53 17.61
N GLU A 611 -16.07 -8.85 17.60
CA GLU A 611 -14.75 -9.45 17.79
C GLU A 611 -13.78 -9.07 16.65
N ARG A 612 -14.23 -9.15 15.39
CA ARG A 612 -13.41 -8.77 14.22
C ARG A 612 -13.10 -7.29 14.20
N TYR A 613 -14.06 -6.43 14.54
CA TYR A 613 -13.84 -4.99 14.65
C TYR A 613 -12.89 -4.64 15.80
N ARG A 614 -13.01 -5.31 16.96
CA ARG A 614 -12.08 -5.16 18.08
C ARG A 614 -10.64 -5.46 17.63
N ASN A 615 -10.41 -6.58 16.95
CA ASN A 615 -9.07 -6.96 16.49
C ASN A 615 -8.50 -5.92 15.50
N PHE A 616 -9.33 -5.42 14.59
CA PHE A 616 -8.98 -4.34 13.69
C PHE A 616 -8.59 -3.05 14.43
N ALA A 617 -9.35 -2.65 15.45
CA ALA A 617 -9.07 -1.43 16.21
C ALA A 617 -7.79 -1.57 17.08
N ILE A 618 -7.61 -2.72 17.75
CA ILE A 618 -6.43 -3.00 18.56
C ILE A 618 -5.16 -3.07 17.70
N TYR A 619 -5.22 -3.69 16.52
CA TYR A 619 -4.10 -3.73 15.57
C TYR A 619 -3.54 -2.34 15.27
N HIS A 620 -4.43 -1.37 15.06
CA HIS A 620 -4.03 0.00 14.76
C HIS A 620 -3.64 0.80 16.01
N ALA A 621 -4.20 0.49 17.19
CA ALA A 621 -3.73 1.06 18.46
C ALA A 621 -2.29 0.61 18.78
N ASP A 622 -2.00 -0.68 18.58
CA ASP A 622 -0.64 -1.23 18.75
C ASP A 622 0.32 -0.64 17.72
N LEU A 623 -0.10 -0.48 16.46
CA LEU A 623 0.70 0.22 15.45
C LEU A 623 0.98 1.66 15.87
N ALA A 624 -0.04 2.40 16.32
CA ALA A 624 0.11 3.78 16.78
C ALA A 624 1.11 3.87 17.94
N SER A 625 1.01 2.96 18.91
CA SER A 625 1.92 2.85 20.04
C SER A 625 3.35 2.52 19.60
N LYS A 626 3.51 1.51 18.73
CA LYS A 626 4.80 1.05 18.21
C LYS A 626 5.53 2.10 17.37
N ALA A 627 4.77 2.86 16.59
CA ALA A 627 5.28 3.89 15.68
C ALA A 627 5.37 5.28 16.32
N ASN A 628 4.94 5.44 17.58
CA ASN A 628 4.77 6.72 18.25
C ASN A 628 3.89 7.70 17.45
N ALA A 629 2.80 7.20 16.86
CA ALA A 629 1.80 8.07 16.24
C ALA A 629 1.12 8.94 17.31
N ASN A 630 0.70 10.13 16.92
CA ASN A 630 0.21 11.15 17.85
C ASN A 630 -1.29 11.03 18.15
N ALA A 631 -2.08 10.34 17.32
CA ALA A 631 -3.50 10.11 17.58
C ALA A 631 -4.05 8.85 16.89
N LEU A 632 -5.13 8.30 17.43
CA LEU A 632 -5.94 7.25 16.80
C LEU A 632 -7.36 7.76 16.61
N ILE A 633 -7.86 7.73 15.38
CA ILE A 633 -9.22 8.11 15.00
C ILE A 633 -10.00 6.85 14.69
N LEU A 634 -11.20 6.69 15.24
CA LEU A 634 -12.16 5.63 14.89
C LEU A 634 -13.53 6.25 14.62
N GLY A 635 -14.49 5.51 14.08
CA GLY A 635 -15.83 6.03 13.76
C GLY A 635 -16.05 6.26 12.27
N GLY A 636 -17.00 7.14 11.94
CA GLY A 636 -17.45 7.41 10.57
C GLY A 636 -18.88 6.93 10.29
N GLU A 637 -19.41 7.28 9.11
CA GLU A 637 -20.80 6.95 8.72
C GLU A 637 -21.03 5.44 8.59
N TRP A 638 -20.02 4.72 8.12
CA TRP A 638 -20.11 3.28 7.85
C TRP A 638 -20.40 2.44 9.09
N LEU A 639 -20.09 2.95 10.29
CA LEU A 639 -20.37 2.31 11.58
C LEU A 639 -21.78 2.55 12.11
N THR A 640 -22.61 3.36 11.44
CA THR A 640 -23.98 3.68 11.89
C THR A 640 -24.80 2.44 12.23
N PRO A 641 -24.79 1.35 11.43
CA PRO A 641 -25.51 0.12 11.79
C PRO A 641 -25.03 -0.53 13.10
N ALA A 642 -23.81 -0.28 13.55
CA ALA A 642 -23.23 -0.87 14.76
C ALA A 642 -23.34 0.04 16.00
N TYR A 643 -23.93 1.23 15.88
CA TYR A 643 -24.20 2.10 17.03
C TYR A 643 -25.44 1.65 17.82
N PRO A 644 -25.61 2.09 19.08
CA PRO A 644 -26.84 1.81 19.83
C PRO A 644 -28.09 2.25 19.04
N ASN A 645 -29.08 1.36 18.91
CA ASN A 645 -30.27 1.55 18.06
C ASN A 645 -29.94 1.81 16.58
N GLY A 646 -28.83 1.24 16.08
CA GLY A 646 -28.34 1.43 14.72
C GLY A 646 -29.39 1.09 13.66
N ILE A 647 -29.40 1.87 12.58
CA ILE A 647 -30.28 1.70 11.42
C ILE A 647 -29.45 1.43 10.17
N LEU A 648 -30.06 0.73 9.22
CA LEU A 648 -29.51 0.55 7.88
C LEU A 648 -29.83 1.76 6.97
N SER A 649 -29.26 1.77 5.77
CA SER A 649 -29.49 2.84 4.79
C SER A 649 -30.95 2.94 4.33
N ASP A 650 -31.72 1.86 4.42
CA ASP A 650 -33.16 1.81 4.15
C ASP A 650 -34.02 2.20 5.36
N SER A 651 -33.40 2.68 6.44
CA SER A 651 -34.02 3.03 7.72
C SER A 651 -34.58 1.85 8.53
N SER A 652 -34.35 0.61 8.12
CA SER A 652 -34.69 -0.55 8.93
C SER A 652 -33.72 -0.72 10.12
N PRO A 653 -34.15 -1.36 11.23
CA PRO A 653 -33.25 -1.66 12.34
C PRO A 653 -32.10 -2.59 11.91
N SER A 654 -30.88 -2.27 12.34
CA SER A 654 -29.70 -3.12 12.14
C SER A 654 -29.72 -4.43 12.93
N LEU A 655 -30.61 -4.52 13.94
CA LEU A 655 -30.66 -5.58 14.95
C LEU A 655 -29.38 -5.69 15.81
N VAL A 656 -28.60 -4.61 15.88
CA VAL A 656 -27.45 -4.52 16.79
C VAL A 656 -27.87 -4.83 18.24
N PRO A 657 -27.06 -5.58 19.02
CA PRO A 657 -27.37 -5.92 20.40
C PRO A 657 -27.67 -4.70 21.28
N GLU A 658 -28.62 -4.84 22.22
CA GLU A 658 -28.99 -3.78 23.16
C GLU A 658 -27.81 -3.29 24.03
N ASP A 659 -26.80 -4.14 24.23
CA ASP A 659 -25.57 -3.84 24.97
C ASP A 659 -24.47 -3.16 24.13
N ALA A 660 -24.75 -2.74 22.89
CA ALA A 660 -23.78 -2.11 21.99
C ALA A 660 -23.03 -0.92 22.63
N GLU A 661 -23.73 -0.07 23.39
CA GLU A 661 -23.11 1.05 24.12
C GLU A 661 -22.00 0.57 25.07
N MET A 662 -22.24 -0.51 25.81
CA MET A 662 -21.23 -1.09 26.70
C MET A 662 -20.06 -1.70 25.92
N ARG A 663 -20.34 -2.38 24.80
CA ARG A 663 -19.30 -2.95 23.93
C ARG A 663 -18.35 -1.89 23.40
N TRP A 664 -18.88 -0.75 22.94
CA TRP A 664 -18.06 0.39 22.50
C TRP A 664 -17.22 0.98 23.63
N ARG A 665 -17.79 1.15 24.83
CA ARG A 665 -17.03 1.64 26.00
C ARG A 665 -15.91 0.70 26.41
N TYR A 666 -16.16 -0.61 26.43
CA TYR A 666 -15.13 -1.59 26.72
C TYR A 666 -14.02 -1.59 25.67
N LEU A 667 -14.37 -1.48 24.38
CA LEU A 667 -13.38 -1.34 23.33
C LEU A 667 -12.54 -0.08 23.53
N ILE A 668 -13.15 1.09 23.77
CA ILE A 668 -12.40 2.34 24.00
C ILE A 668 -11.48 2.23 25.22
N GLN A 669 -11.95 1.62 26.31
CA GLN A 669 -11.13 1.37 27.49
C GLN A 669 -9.95 0.45 27.19
N GLU A 670 -10.17 -0.60 26.40
CA GLU A 670 -9.14 -1.53 25.98
C GLU A 670 -8.11 -0.84 25.07
N LEU A 671 -8.54 -0.04 24.10
CA LEU A 671 -7.66 0.74 23.23
C LEU A 671 -6.70 1.63 24.04
N ARG A 672 -7.16 2.19 25.17
CA ARG A 672 -6.30 2.98 26.08
C ARG A 672 -5.22 2.16 26.78
N SER A 673 -5.35 0.83 26.86
CA SER A 673 -4.29 -0.06 27.36
C SER A 673 -3.23 -0.39 26.30
N HIS A 674 -3.57 -0.21 25.01
CA HIS A 674 -2.69 -0.44 23.88
C HIS A 674 -2.02 0.84 23.38
N PHE A 675 -2.70 1.99 23.49
CA PHE A 675 -2.24 3.29 23.00
C PHE A 675 -2.48 4.42 24.02
N ASN A 676 -1.41 5.17 24.31
CA ASN A 676 -1.43 6.25 25.31
C ASN A 676 -1.78 7.63 24.73
N GLY A 677 -1.85 7.77 23.41
CA GLY A 677 -2.24 9.03 22.77
C GLY A 677 -3.76 9.23 22.73
N PRO A 678 -4.23 10.41 22.25
CA PRO A 678 -5.64 10.72 22.14
C PRO A 678 -6.38 9.76 21.21
N ILE A 679 -7.54 9.30 21.68
CA ILE A 679 -8.55 8.58 20.90
C ILE A 679 -9.59 9.61 20.44
N ILE A 680 -9.71 9.77 19.14
CA ILE A 680 -10.61 10.73 18.48
C ILE A 680 -11.74 9.94 17.83
N TRP A 681 -12.98 10.43 17.90
CA TRP A 681 -14.12 9.79 17.26
C TRP A 681 -14.67 10.58 16.08
N ALA A 682 -14.68 9.98 14.90
CA ALA A 682 -15.24 10.51 13.68
C ALA A 682 -16.78 10.36 13.66
N LEU A 683 -17.48 11.45 13.37
CA LEU A 683 -18.93 11.53 13.36
C LEU A 683 -19.38 12.42 12.20
N THR A 684 -20.38 12.03 11.42
CA THR A 684 -20.99 12.93 10.43
C THR A 684 -21.94 13.92 11.09
N ILE A 685 -22.22 15.03 10.42
CA ILE A 685 -23.25 15.99 10.86
C ILE A 685 -24.60 15.30 11.10
N ARG A 686 -25.02 14.41 10.19
CA ARG A 686 -26.25 13.62 10.34
C ARG A 686 -26.26 12.81 11.65
N GLN A 687 -25.16 12.10 11.94
CA GLN A 687 -25.06 11.32 13.18
C GLN A 687 -25.07 12.21 14.43
N ALA A 688 -24.46 13.39 14.35
CA ALA A 688 -24.44 14.38 15.43
C ALA A 688 -25.83 14.93 15.79
N GLU A 689 -26.73 15.04 14.82
CA GLU A 689 -28.08 15.58 15.02
C GLU A 689 -29.09 14.52 15.45
N GLN A 690 -29.06 13.34 14.83
CA GLN A 690 -30.09 12.34 15.05
C GLN A 690 -29.99 11.72 16.45
N SER A 691 -28.84 11.10 16.76
CA SER A 691 -28.61 10.47 18.04
C SER A 691 -27.11 10.18 18.21
N PRO A 692 -26.29 11.18 18.56
CA PRO A 692 -24.87 10.97 18.76
C PRO A 692 -24.66 9.96 19.90
N PRO A 693 -23.80 8.94 19.73
CA PRO A 693 -23.61 7.88 20.73
C PRO A 693 -23.19 8.44 22.09
N ALA A 694 -23.73 7.89 23.18
CA ALA A 694 -23.44 8.40 24.51
C ALA A 694 -21.98 8.17 24.92
N PHE A 695 -21.34 7.11 24.40
CA PHE A 695 -19.92 6.80 24.63
C PHE A 695 -18.93 7.86 24.14
N LEU A 696 -19.37 8.88 23.40
CA LEU A 696 -18.51 10.00 23.00
C LEU A 696 -17.95 10.80 24.20
N ASP A 697 -18.52 10.64 25.40
CA ASP A 697 -17.92 11.16 26.63
C ASP A 697 -16.58 10.47 26.99
N SER A 698 -16.36 9.24 26.52
CA SER A 698 -15.18 8.42 26.81
C SER A 698 -14.00 8.62 25.84
N VAL A 699 -14.17 9.40 24.77
CA VAL A 699 -13.09 9.76 23.83
C VAL A 699 -12.50 11.14 24.15
N ASP A 700 -11.38 11.49 23.51
CA ASP A 700 -10.62 12.70 23.81
C ASP A 700 -11.02 13.90 22.94
N ALA A 701 -11.42 13.64 21.68
CA ALA A 701 -11.93 14.67 20.76
C ALA A 701 -12.95 14.10 19.78
N ILE A 702 -13.70 14.99 19.12
CA ILE A 702 -14.66 14.67 18.07
C ILE A 702 -14.11 15.17 16.74
N TYR A 703 -14.04 14.28 15.76
CA TYR A 703 -13.74 14.62 14.38
C TYR A 703 -15.04 14.71 13.57
N LEU A 704 -15.53 15.93 13.38
CA LEU A 704 -16.82 16.19 12.75
C LEU A 704 -16.67 16.24 11.23
N LEU A 705 -17.20 15.23 10.54
CA LEU A 705 -17.15 15.08 9.10
C LEU A 705 -18.22 15.94 8.43
N TRP A 706 -17.80 16.89 7.60
CA TRP A 706 -18.62 17.93 7.02
C TRP A 706 -18.67 17.87 5.49
N SER A 707 -19.88 17.80 4.95
CA SER A 707 -20.19 17.88 3.52
C SER A 707 -21.60 18.47 3.29
N GLU A 708 -22.01 19.38 4.18
CA GLU A 708 -23.36 19.95 4.21
C GLU A 708 -23.59 20.95 3.06
N PRO A 709 -24.84 21.19 2.65
CA PRO A 709 -25.14 22.26 1.70
C PRO A 709 -24.66 23.62 2.19
N LEU A 710 -24.06 24.38 1.28
CA LEU A 710 -23.69 25.79 1.49
C LEU A 710 -24.73 26.75 0.88
N VAL A 711 -25.81 26.18 0.31
CA VAL A 711 -26.89 26.92 -0.32
C VAL A 711 -28.24 26.52 0.27
N SER A 712 -29.26 27.33 0.02
CA SER A 712 -30.65 27.03 0.37
C SER A 712 -31.45 26.63 -0.87
N ALA A 713 -32.51 25.84 -0.71
CA ALA A 713 -33.38 25.44 -1.81
C ALA A 713 -33.96 26.64 -2.60
N ASP A 714 -34.20 27.76 -1.92
CA ASP A 714 -34.78 28.98 -2.50
C ASP A 714 -33.75 29.90 -3.18
N ASN A 715 -32.46 29.66 -2.96
CA ASN A 715 -31.36 30.42 -3.56
C ASN A 715 -30.19 29.47 -3.89
N PRO A 716 -30.18 28.88 -5.11
CA PRO A 716 -29.17 27.90 -5.51
C PRO A 716 -27.81 28.53 -5.87
N ASN A 717 -27.75 29.84 -6.11
CA ASN A 717 -26.52 30.57 -6.42
C ASN A 717 -26.35 31.79 -5.48
N PRO A 718 -26.22 31.55 -4.15
CA PRO A 718 -26.09 32.63 -3.18
C PRO A 718 -24.76 33.39 -3.31
N ALA A 719 -24.69 34.61 -2.78
CA ALA A 719 -23.42 35.30 -2.63
C ALA A 719 -22.55 34.61 -1.57
N LEU A 720 -21.22 34.82 -1.63
CA LEU A 720 -20.27 34.22 -0.67
C LEU A 720 -20.62 34.52 0.79
N GLU A 721 -21.11 35.73 1.08
CA GLU A 721 -21.55 36.14 2.42
C GLU A 721 -22.76 35.31 2.90
N ASP A 722 -23.71 35.03 2.02
CA ASP A 722 -24.88 34.22 2.34
C ASP A 722 -24.50 32.75 2.56
N MET A 723 -23.61 32.20 1.72
CA MET A 723 -23.04 30.86 1.95
C MET A 723 -22.35 30.75 3.31
N THR A 724 -21.58 31.79 3.67
CA THR A 724 -20.88 31.88 4.96
C THR A 724 -21.88 31.84 6.11
N LYS A 725 -22.96 32.62 6.06
CA LYS A 725 -24.04 32.62 7.07
C LYS A 725 -24.76 31.27 7.16
N ILE A 726 -25.02 30.60 6.03
CA ILE A 726 -25.63 29.26 6.01
C ILE A 726 -24.75 28.26 6.74
N ALA A 727 -23.46 28.22 6.40
CA ALA A 727 -22.49 27.35 7.04
C ALA A 727 -22.29 27.66 8.53
N GLU A 728 -22.24 28.94 8.90
CA GLU A 728 -22.15 29.41 10.29
C GLU A 728 -23.33 28.92 11.13
N ASN A 729 -24.57 29.17 10.68
CA ASN A 729 -25.76 28.73 11.40
C ASN A 729 -25.80 27.21 11.57
N ARG A 730 -25.39 26.48 10.51
CA ARG A 730 -25.34 25.02 10.53
C ARG A 730 -24.28 24.51 11.52
N LEU A 731 -23.08 25.08 11.51
CA LEU A 731 -21.98 24.68 12.38
C LEU A 731 -22.26 25.01 13.84
N ASP A 732 -22.84 26.18 14.13
CA ASP A 732 -23.15 26.57 15.51
C ASP A 732 -24.28 25.74 16.11
N THR A 733 -25.28 25.38 15.30
CA THR A 733 -26.37 24.51 15.76
C THR A 733 -25.85 23.13 16.18
N VAL A 734 -25.08 22.48 15.30
CA VAL A 734 -24.58 21.13 15.54
C VAL A 734 -23.42 21.14 16.54
N GLY A 735 -22.48 22.07 16.36
CA GLY A 735 -21.31 22.25 17.21
C GLY A 735 -21.68 22.58 18.65
N SER A 736 -22.60 23.53 18.89
CA SER A 736 -23.00 23.89 20.27
C SER A 736 -23.70 22.72 20.98
N SER A 737 -24.49 21.92 20.26
CA SER A 737 -25.11 20.71 20.79
C SER A 737 -24.05 19.70 21.27
N LEU A 738 -23.05 19.43 20.43
CA LEU A 738 -21.95 18.54 20.77
C LEU A 738 -21.10 19.08 21.92
N GLN A 739 -20.77 20.37 21.93
CA GLN A 739 -19.97 20.98 22.99
C GLN A 739 -20.69 21.01 24.33
N THR A 740 -21.97 21.38 24.34
CA THR A 740 -22.79 21.40 25.56
C THR A 740 -22.90 20.00 26.15
N ARG A 741 -23.07 18.99 25.29
CA ARG A 741 -23.27 17.60 25.70
C ARG A 741 -21.99 16.91 26.15
N TYR A 742 -20.89 17.04 25.40
CA TYR A 742 -19.67 16.23 25.61
C TYR A 742 -18.45 17.02 26.07
N ARG A 743 -18.42 18.35 25.88
CA ARG A 743 -17.29 19.23 26.23
C ARG A 743 -15.94 18.74 25.68
N LYS A 744 -15.93 18.31 24.43
CA LYS A 744 -14.73 17.82 23.72
C LYS A 744 -14.26 18.83 22.69
N ALA A 745 -12.97 18.80 22.37
CA ALA A 745 -12.43 19.50 21.21
C ALA A 745 -13.10 18.99 19.93
N ILE A 746 -13.35 19.89 18.98
CA ILE A 746 -13.96 19.57 17.69
C ILE A 746 -12.95 19.88 16.59
N PHE A 747 -12.60 18.86 15.82
CA PHE A 747 -11.84 18.98 14.58
C PHE A 747 -12.81 18.88 13.41
N LEU A 748 -12.77 19.82 12.47
CA LEU A 748 -13.67 19.84 11.33
C LEU A 748 -13.00 19.18 10.12
N GLY A 749 -13.55 18.07 9.64
CA GLY A 749 -13.06 17.37 8.45
C GLY A 749 -13.93 17.63 7.24
N ILE A 750 -13.45 18.41 6.29
CA ILE A 750 -14.25 18.87 5.16
C ILE A 750 -13.99 18.05 3.90
N SER A 751 -15.05 17.80 3.14
CA SER A 751 -14.99 17.05 1.89
C SER A 751 -15.89 17.70 0.84
N TYR A 752 -15.33 18.58 0.03
CA TYR A 752 -16.00 19.19 -1.13
C TYR A 752 -15.26 18.84 -2.42
N PRO A 753 -15.95 18.27 -3.42
CA PRO A 753 -15.38 17.96 -4.71
C PRO A 753 -15.18 19.23 -5.54
N SER A 754 -14.42 19.13 -6.61
CA SER A 754 -14.29 20.17 -7.64
C SER A 754 -15.31 19.94 -8.75
N THR A 755 -16.60 20.00 -8.41
CA THR A 755 -17.74 19.90 -9.33
C THR A 755 -18.66 21.10 -9.19
N PRO A 756 -19.46 21.46 -10.21
CA PRO A 756 -20.42 22.56 -10.12
C PRO A 756 -21.42 22.40 -8.95
N ASP A 757 -21.79 21.16 -8.65
CA ASP A 757 -22.76 20.82 -7.61
C ASP A 757 -22.15 20.74 -6.19
N ALA A 758 -20.85 20.97 -6.02
CA ALA A 758 -20.17 20.80 -4.73
C ALA A 758 -20.84 21.60 -3.59
N ILE A 759 -21.26 22.83 -3.87
CA ILE A 759 -21.90 23.73 -2.88
C ILE A 759 -23.33 23.31 -2.51
N LEU A 760 -23.97 22.43 -3.30
CA LEU A 760 -25.29 21.89 -2.99
C LEU A 760 -25.25 20.90 -1.82
N GLY A 761 -24.05 20.41 -1.44
CA GLY A 761 -23.89 19.35 -0.46
C GLY A 761 -24.58 18.06 -0.88
N CYS A 762 -24.54 17.04 -0.01
CA CYS A 762 -25.08 15.72 -0.36
C CYS A 762 -26.58 15.52 -0.02
N THR A 763 -27.29 16.55 0.44
CA THR A 763 -28.68 16.40 0.94
C THR A 763 -29.78 16.94 0.02
N ILE A 764 -29.46 17.70 -1.04
CA ILE A 764 -30.46 18.41 -1.87
C ILE A 764 -30.62 17.81 -3.29
N ALA A 765 -29.72 16.92 -3.72
CA ALA A 765 -29.92 16.20 -4.97
C ALA A 765 -31.06 15.17 -4.83
N PRO A 766 -31.93 14.94 -5.85
CA PRO A 766 -32.89 13.84 -5.80
C PRO A 766 -32.16 12.55 -5.44
N THR A 767 -32.80 11.62 -4.75
CA THR A 767 -32.19 10.36 -4.25
C THR A 767 -31.43 9.54 -5.28
N SER A 768 -31.55 9.87 -6.57
CA SER A 768 -30.80 9.34 -7.71
C SER A 768 -29.54 10.14 -8.14
N ARG A 769 -29.18 11.24 -7.46
CA ARG A 769 -28.07 12.15 -7.84
C ARG A 769 -27.09 12.54 -6.73
N CYS A 770 -27.38 12.39 -5.42
CA CYS A 770 -26.28 12.32 -4.44
C CYS A 770 -25.75 10.89 -4.40
N LYS A 771 -24.94 10.56 -5.40
CA LYS A 771 -23.95 9.49 -5.27
C LYS A 771 -22.90 10.01 -4.29
N SER A 772 -22.47 9.21 -3.31
CA SER A 772 -21.47 9.63 -2.33
C SER A 772 -20.25 10.22 -3.04
N TRP A 773 -19.63 11.27 -2.49
CA TRP A 773 -18.45 11.90 -3.12
C TRP A 773 -17.31 10.89 -3.33
N ASP A 774 -17.38 9.75 -2.65
CA ASP A 774 -16.52 8.59 -2.85
C ASP A 774 -16.54 8.06 -4.30
N GLU A 775 -17.61 8.22 -5.06
CA GLU A 775 -17.63 7.85 -6.49
C GLU A 775 -16.73 8.74 -7.37
N LEU A 776 -16.41 9.95 -6.88
CA LEU A 776 -15.47 10.88 -7.53
C LEU A 776 -14.03 10.62 -7.07
N ALA A 777 -13.82 9.80 -6.04
CA ALA A 777 -12.50 9.47 -5.53
C ALA A 777 -11.74 8.55 -6.51
N GLN A 778 -10.41 8.66 -6.53
CA GLN A 778 -9.60 7.89 -7.48
C GLN A 778 -9.32 6.47 -6.99
N PRO A 779 -9.34 5.45 -7.87
CA PRO A 779 -9.71 5.51 -9.29
C PRO A 779 -11.22 5.72 -9.46
N ILE A 780 -11.60 6.68 -10.32
CA ILE A 780 -13.01 7.00 -10.56
C ILE A 780 -13.73 5.77 -11.12
N SER A 781 -14.79 5.33 -10.42
CA SER A 781 -15.60 4.18 -10.78
C SER A 781 -16.79 4.54 -11.69
N ALA A 782 -17.09 5.83 -11.82
CA ALA A 782 -18.20 6.33 -12.63
C ALA A 782 -17.96 6.09 -14.13
N SER A 783 -18.98 5.58 -14.82
CA SER A 783 -18.97 5.39 -16.27
C SER A 783 -19.13 6.69 -17.07
N VAL A 784 -19.54 7.78 -16.41
CA VAL A 784 -19.72 9.11 -17.00
C VAL A 784 -18.69 10.04 -16.37
N GLU A 785 -17.95 10.75 -17.22
CA GLU A 785 -16.97 11.72 -16.75
C GLU A 785 -17.68 12.89 -16.03
N PRO A 786 -17.30 13.21 -14.79
CA PRO A 786 -17.90 14.32 -14.05
C PRO A 786 -17.46 15.67 -14.60
N ASP A 787 -18.38 16.65 -14.55
CA ASP A 787 -18.06 18.05 -14.81
C ASP A 787 -17.14 18.60 -13.71
N ILE A 788 -16.13 19.40 -14.09
CA ILE A 788 -15.15 19.95 -13.15
C ILE A 788 -15.29 21.44 -13.01
N ASP A 789 -15.37 21.87 -11.76
CA ASP A 789 -15.30 23.25 -11.33
C ASP A 789 -14.30 23.36 -10.17
N LEU A 790 -13.06 23.75 -10.48
CA LEU A 790 -12.03 23.94 -9.46
C LEU A 790 -12.37 25.14 -8.55
N GLN A 791 -13.07 26.15 -9.08
CA GLN A 791 -13.47 27.34 -8.32
C GLN A 791 -14.54 27.01 -7.28
N ALA A 792 -15.45 26.07 -7.57
CA ALA A 792 -16.46 25.61 -6.61
C ALA A 792 -15.81 25.00 -5.36
N GLN A 793 -14.74 24.21 -5.52
CA GLN A 793 -13.97 23.69 -4.38
C GLN A 793 -13.29 24.81 -3.59
N VAL A 794 -12.61 25.76 -4.25
CA VAL A 794 -11.98 26.90 -3.56
C VAL A 794 -13.03 27.71 -2.79
N THR A 795 -14.20 27.95 -3.39
CA THR A 795 -15.30 28.70 -2.77
C THR A 795 -15.79 28.00 -1.51
N ALA A 796 -16.03 26.69 -1.55
CA ALA A 796 -16.47 25.92 -0.40
C ALA A 796 -15.43 25.92 0.74
N TYR A 797 -14.15 25.74 0.41
CA TYR A 797 -13.06 25.81 1.39
C TYR A 797 -12.96 27.20 2.01
N ASN A 798 -13.03 28.26 1.20
CA ASN A 798 -12.98 29.63 1.69
C ASN A 798 -14.16 29.96 2.62
N VAL A 799 -15.37 29.53 2.28
CA VAL A 799 -16.55 29.68 3.16
C VAL A 799 -16.28 29.10 4.54
N LEU A 800 -15.82 27.84 4.62
CA LEU A 800 -15.61 27.19 5.91
C LEU A 800 -14.41 27.73 6.68
N LEU A 801 -13.34 28.11 6.00
CA LEU A 801 -12.18 28.76 6.64
C LEU A 801 -12.58 30.10 7.29
N ASN A 802 -13.43 30.89 6.62
CA ASN A 802 -13.98 32.12 7.21
C ASN A 802 -14.90 31.83 8.41
N VAL A 803 -15.74 30.79 8.32
CA VAL A 803 -16.61 30.37 9.43
C VAL A 803 -15.79 29.96 10.65
N ILE A 804 -14.75 29.13 10.50
CA ILE A 804 -13.96 28.70 11.66
C ILE A 804 -13.12 29.83 12.23
N ASN A 805 -12.71 30.83 11.43
CA ASN A 805 -11.78 31.89 11.85
C ASN A 805 -12.24 32.59 13.14
N ASN A 806 -13.54 32.88 13.25
CA ASN A 806 -14.14 33.55 14.41
C ASN A 806 -14.61 32.59 15.53
N ARG A 807 -14.34 31.28 15.41
CA ARG A 807 -14.83 30.24 16.34
C ARG A 807 -13.67 29.63 17.10
N GLY A 808 -13.33 30.25 18.24
CA GLY A 808 -12.30 29.79 19.18
C GLY A 808 -12.42 28.31 19.59
N TRP A 809 -13.65 27.79 19.54
CA TRP A 809 -14.01 26.46 20.01
C TRP A 809 -13.76 25.34 18.98
N VAL A 810 -13.58 25.68 17.70
CA VAL A 810 -13.10 24.75 16.67
C VAL A 810 -11.58 24.66 16.78
N SER A 811 -11.07 23.46 17.04
CA SER A 811 -9.66 23.23 17.36
C SER A 811 -8.85 22.67 16.19
N GLY A 812 -9.48 22.46 15.03
CA GLY A 812 -8.83 21.89 13.87
C GLY A 812 -9.63 21.99 12.60
N PHE A 813 -8.92 21.97 11.48
CA PHE A 813 -9.45 21.92 10.13
C PHE A 813 -8.66 20.90 9.32
N VAL A 814 -9.38 20.02 8.63
CA VAL A 814 -8.80 18.90 7.89
C VAL A 814 -9.38 18.87 6.48
N SER A 815 -8.49 18.91 5.48
CA SER A 815 -8.84 18.63 4.09
C SER A 815 -8.90 17.11 3.90
N ARG A 816 -10.06 16.56 3.54
CA ARG A 816 -10.24 15.11 3.38
C ARG A 816 -10.13 14.62 1.95
N GLY A 817 -9.70 13.37 1.79
CA GLY A 817 -9.68 12.69 0.50
C GLY A 817 -8.48 13.07 -0.38
N PHE A 818 -7.36 13.49 0.23
CA PHE A 818 -6.13 13.77 -0.51
C PHE A 818 -5.68 12.50 -1.24
N TYR A 819 -5.59 12.56 -2.56
CA TYR A 819 -5.13 11.48 -3.43
C TYR A 819 -3.60 11.53 -3.52
N PRO A 820 -2.87 10.65 -2.84
CA PRO A 820 -1.41 10.79 -2.72
C PRO A 820 -0.63 10.61 -4.04
N PRO A 821 -0.91 9.59 -4.87
CA PRO A 821 0.04 9.18 -5.89
C PRO A 821 0.38 10.19 -7.01
N ALA A 822 -0.52 11.11 -7.33
CA ALA A 822 -0.27 12.12 -8.36
C ALA A 822 -1.17 13.34 -8.18
N ALA A 823 -0.67 14.52 -8.54
CA ALA A 823 -1.45 15.74 -8.64
C ALA A 823 -2.46 15.64 -9.80
N LEU A 824 -3.75 15.84 -9.51
CA LEU A 824 -4.86 15.72 -10.46
C LEU A 824 -5.84 16.90 -10.33
N LEU A 825 -6.10 17.59 -11.43
CA LEU A 825 -7.17 18.57 -11.63
C LEU A 825 -8.50 17.89 -11.99
N ASP A 826 -8.85 16.83 -11.25
CA ASP A 826 -10.06 16.04 -11.46
C ASP A 826 -11.26 16.58 -10.67
N ALA A 827 -12.37 15.84 -10.65
CA ALA A 827 -13.58 16.19 -9.90
C ALA A 827 -13.57 15.73 -8.43
N SER A 828 -12.53 15.01 -7.99
CA SER A 828 -12.47 14.41 -6.65
C SER A 828 -12.42 15.46 -5.55
N THR A 829 -12.57 15.01 -4.30
CA THR A 829 -12.42 15.86 -3.10
C THR A 829 -10.96 16.18 -2.79
N SER A 830 -10.01 15.45 -3.39
CA SER A 830 -8.58 15.73 -3.27
C SER A 830 -8.28 17.16 -3.67
N ILE A 831 -7.45 17.84 -2.89
CA ILE A 831 -6.90 19.16 -3.22
C ILE A 831 -5.54 19.06 -3.93
N HIS A 832 -5.00 17.85 -4.11
CA HIS A 832 -3.65 17.63 -4.61
C HIS A 832 -3.49 18.14 -6.06
N GLY A 833 -2.71 19.22 -6.23
CA GLY A 833 -2.51 19.92 -7.50
C GLY A 833 -3.57 20.96 -7.82
N LYS A 834 -4.62 21.11 -6.99
CA LYS A 834 -5.75 22.02 -7.23
C LYS A 834 -5.56 23.36 -6.51
N PRO A 835 -6.22 24.44 -6.98
CA PRO A 835 -6.11 25.76 -6.36
C PRO A 835 -6.54 25.84 -4.89
N ALA A 836 -7.40 24.93 -4.44
CA ALA A 836 -7.79 24.82 -3.04
C ALA A 836 -6.60 24.51 -2.11
N ALA A 837 -5.56 23.83 -2.62
CA ALA A 837 -4.31 23.60 -1.88
C ALA A 837 -3.56 24.92 -1.60
N THR A 838 -3.50 25.83 -2.57
CA THR A 838 -2.86 27.15 -2.39
C THR A 838 -3.60 27.98 -1.35
N LEU A 839 -4.94 27.99 -1.40
CA LEU A 839 -5.77 28.64 -0.38
C LEU A 839 -5.46 28.04 1.00
N LEU A 840 -5.45 26.71 1.11
CA LEU A 840 -5.22 26.03 2.37
C LEU A 840 -3.82 26.31 2.92
N SER A 841 -2.79 26.32 2.06
CA SER A 841 -1.41 26.64 2.43
C SER A 841 -1.28 28.03 3.07
N TYR A 842 -1.93 29.05 2.49
CA TYR A 842 -1.99 30.39 3.05
C TYR A 842 -2.66 30.41 4.43
N TRP A 843 -3.80 29.73 4.57
CA TRP A 843 -4.54 29.69 5.84
C TRP A 843 -3.79 28.94 6.93
N TYR A 844 -3.20 27.78 6.62
CA TYR A 844 -2.43 27.00 7.58
C TYR A 844 -1.19 27.74 8.07
N GLU A 845 -0.47 28.42 7.19
CA GLU A 845 0.65 29.28 7.59
C GLU A 845 0.22 30.30 8.65
N LYS A 846 -0.88 31.02 8.39
CA LYS A 846 -1.34 32.12 9.25
C LYS A 846 -2.03 31.67 10.52
N ILE A 847 -2.82 30.60 10.48
CA ILE A 847 -3.50 30.05 11.66
C ILE A 847 -2.49 29.51 12.66
N LEU A 848 -1.42 28.86 12.18
CA LEU A 848 -0.40 28.24 13.01
C LEU A 848 0.68 29.22 13.50
N PHE A 849 0.82 30.39 12.87
CA PHE A 849 1.83 31.36 13.23
C PHE A 849 1.43 32.15 14.49
N GLU A 850 2.07 31.85 15.62
CA GLU A 850 2.08 32.74 16.78
C GLU A 850 3.03 33.90 16.49
N ALA A 851 2.54 35.14 16.60
CA ALA A 851 3.43 36.30 16.55
C ALA A 851 4.33 36.26 17.80
N GLU A 852 5.64 36.07 17.62
CA GLU A 852 6.61 36.35 18.69
C GLU A 852 6.48 37.84 19.08
N GLU A 853 5.92 38.12 20.26
CA GLU A 853 5.87 39.47 20.85
C GLU A 853 7.25 40.03 21.21
#